data_AF-A0A832N3W5-F1
#
_entry.id   AF-A0A832N3W5-F1
#
_cell.length_a   1.000
_cell.length_b   1.000
_cell.length_c   1.000
_cell.angle_alpha   90.00
_cell.angle_beta   90.00
_cell.angle_gamma   90.00
#
_symmetry.space_group_name_H-M   'P 1'
#
loop_
_entity.id
_entity.type
_entity.pdbx_description
1 polymer ?
#
loop_
_entity_poly.entity_id
_entity_poly.type
_entity_poly.pdbx_seq_one_letter_code
_entity_poly.pdbx_strand_id
1 'polypeptide(L)'
;RITARVKAVSGNLMDVRIAGWAGDAADNHVGGLIEVGPSVTLTSYGEIMTVSAIVGSGKRGGVDMPWGSGPAYGHFGLDLTGPTGGVIRIDDIQIEDITSAFLRDMMDWVDVKDYGAIGDGITDDQPAFEAADAAANGRRVLVSAGTFYLADHVTFDNPVRFEGKVTMPAGKRLILSRNFDLPTYVNAFGNERLAVEKALQALLNYSDHESLDMGGLRVELDRPIDVHAVVGNKDTFEVRRVIRNGQFNVVAGTQWDTDVVTSDATYSVSAPKTLTNVANVANIPVGSLVTGNGVGREVYVRARNVGAQTLTLSQPLYDAVGTQTYTFKRFKYVLDFSGFTKMSRFVIDDVEFKCNGEASAVMLPPDGNLFHMRDCFVIKPKDRGVTSIGEGCQGLQLDRNQFMSNEQPMRAQDRTTIAFNVNKNDTKIRDNQAVKFAHFAVMGGSTHVITGNHWYQGDTEPNGIRQAGIVFTGINLVTSINGNYIDNSFIELTNEHDAQPDLGVEFTFGGLTIVGNNFISINVAPWFRWIVVKPYGSGHSVQGLHVIGNSFRALNGTVDRIEEADTTFAPLNFGLMRNVSFENNTFNNVTQWSMSPVTLEHNEVSNQQNWTLDFAPYLPFDGWARKVVSVVSEGQITSNTGGRVDAMPYTQKQIGPDKSQVRLNWPVPC
;
A
#
# COMPACT_ATOMS: atom_id res chain seq x y z
N ARG A 1 -17.99 -55.39 18.05
CA ARG A 1 -18.75 -55.61 19.30
C ARG A 1 -18.92 -57.10 19.49
N ILE A 2 -18.76 -57.58 20.71
CA ILE A 2 -19.00 -58.96 21.10
C ILE A 2 -20.21 -58.96 22.01
N THR A 3 -21.18 -59.85 21.77
CA THR A 3 -22.42 -59.94 22.53
C THR A 3 -22.79 -61.39 22.79
N ALA A 4 -23.30 -61.70 23.98
CA ALA A 4 -23.85 -63.01 24.31
C ALA A 4 -25.11 -62.85 25.17
N ARG A 5 -26.07 -63.77 24.99
CA ARG A 5 -27.24 -63.87 25.86
C ARG A 5 -27.05 -65.05 26.82
N VAL A 6 -27.30 -64.81 28.09
CA VAL A 6 -27.08 -65.81 29.14
C VAL A 6 -28.27 -65.85 30.09
N LYS A 7 -28.56 -67.02 30.67
CA LYS A 7 -29.56 -67.14 31.74
C LYS A 7 -29.14 -68.14 32.80
N ALA A 8 -29.34 -67.80 34.07
CA ALA A 8 -29.18 -68.75 35.16
C ALA A 8 -30.34 -69.75 35.14
N VAL A 9 -30.01 -71.03 35.32
CA VAL A 9 -30.99 -72.13 35.32
C VAL A 9 -31.25 -72.62 36.75
N SER A 10 -30.20 -72.78 37.55
CA SER A 10 -30.26 -73.24 38.94
C SER A 10 -28.92 -73.04 39.67
N GLY A 11 -28.88 -73.15 40.99
CA GLY A 11 -27.64 -73.06 41.78
C GLY A 11 -27.16 -71.62 41.99
N ASN A 12 -25.96 -71.43 42.55
CA ASN A 12 -25.52 -70.08 42.91
C ASN A 12 -25.48 -69.13 41.71
N LEU A 13 -25.99 -67.90 41.90
CA LEU A 13 -25.98 -66.85 40.88
C LEU A 13 -24.58 -66.22 40.79
N MET A 14 -24.14 -65.95 39.56
CA MET A 14 -22.77 -65.54 39.22
C MET A 14 -22.76 -64.22 38.43
N ASP A 15 -21.59 -63.64 38.29
CA ASP A 15 -21.34 -62.50 37.42
C ASP A 15 -20.85 -62.98 36.05
N VAL A 16 -21.33 -62.36 34.99
CA VAL A 16 -20.97 -62.69 33.60
C VAL A 16 -20.46 -61.43 32.89
N ARG A 17 -19.34 -61.56 32.18
CA ARG A 17 -18.81 -60.50 31.32
C ARG A 17 -18.22 -61.09 30.05
N ILE A 18 -18.14 -60.29 28.99
CA ILE A 18 -17.30 -60.63 27.85
C ILE A 18 -15.84 -60.60 28.30
N ALA A 19 -15.08 -61.62 27.92
CA ALA A 19 -13.64 -61.68 28.08
C ALA A 19 -12.97 -62.00 26.75
N GLY A 20 -11.72 -61.58 26.59
CA GLY A 20 -10.93 -61.84 25.40
C GLY A 20 -9.49 -62.21 25.74
N TRP A 21 -8.81 -62.83 24.80
CA TRP A 21 -7.37 -63.05 24.83
C TRP A 21 -6.78 -62.50 23.53
N ALA A 22 -5.79 -61.63 23.65
CA ALA A 22 -5.18 -60.92 22.54
C ALA A 22 -3.88 -61.61 22.07
N GLY A 23 -3.84 -62.07 20.80
CA GLY A 23 -2.68 -62.74 20.21
C GLY A 23 -1.95 -61.84 19.20
N ASP A 24 -0.62 -61.88 19.19
CA ASP A 24 0.20 -61.28 18.13
C ASP A 24 0.34 -62.21 16.91
N ALA A 25 1.04 -61.77 15.86
CA ALA A 25 1.23 -62.56 14.64
C ALA A 25 2.12 -63.82 14.82
N ALA A 26 2.74 -63.98 15.99
CA ALA A 26 3.56 -65.13 16.37
C ALA A 26 2.88 -66.01 17.44
N ASP A 27 1.56 -65.86 17.61
CA ASP A 27 0.71 -66.55 18.60
C ASP A 27 1.10 -66.29 20.07
N ASN A 28 1.82 -65.21 20.38
CA ASN A 28 2.11 -64.82 21.76
C ASN A 28 1.01 -63.92 22.33
N HIS A 29 0.80 -64.01 23.66
CA HIS A 29 -0.11 -63.13 24.37
C HIS A 29 0.40 -61.68 24.40
N VAL A 30 -0.43 -60.75 23.97
CA VAL A 30 -0.15 -59.31 24.07
C VAL A 30 -0.53 -58.83 25.47
N GLY A 31 0.45 -58.79 26.36
CA GLY A 31 0.24 -58.37 27.75
C GLY A 31 -0.09 -56.88 27.92
N GLY A 32 -0.73 -56.54 29.05
CA GLY A 32 -1.02 -55.14 29.44
C GLY A 32 -2.31 -54.55 28.86
N LEU A 33 -3.10 -55.35 28.14
CA LEU A 33 -4.38 -54.92 27.58
C LEU A 33 -5.54 -55.15 28.56
N ILE A 34 -6.61 -54.35 28.42
CA ILE A 34 -7.87 -54.59 29.10
C ILE A 34 -8.61 -55.69 28.34
N GLU A 35 -8.59 -56.89 28.87
CA GLU A 35 -9.11 -58.10 28.22
C GLU A 35 -10.52 -58.49 28.68
N VAL A 36 -11.17 -57.65 29.47
CA VAL A 36 -12.48 -57.94 30.05
C VAL A 36 -13.40 -56.72 29.95
N GLY A 37 -14.64 -56.96 29.55
CA GLY A 37 -15.68 -55.95 29.49
C GLY A 37 -16.41 -55.72 30.82
N PRO A 38 -17.47 -54.90 30.82
CA PRO A 38 -18.33 -54.67 31.98
C PRO A 38 -18.97 -55.98 32.48
N SER A 39 -19.08 -56.13 33.80
CA SER A 39 -19.67 -57.31 34.43
C SER A 39 -21.15 -57.12 34.73
N VAL A 40 -21.94 -58.15 34.51
CA VAL A 40 -23.38 -58.21 34.77
C VAL A 40 -23.67 -59.33 35.77
N THR A 41 -24.24 -58.97 36.92
CA THR A 41 -24.67 -59.94 37.94
C THR A 41 -26.00 -60.57 37.56
N LEU A 42 -26.06 -61.91 37.55
CA LEU A 42 -27.32 -62.62 37.42
C LEU A 42 -28.09 -62.53 38.76
N THR A 43 -29.33 -62.07 38.74
CA THR A 43 -30.11 -61.81 39.96
C THR A 43 -31.33 -62.72 40.12
N SER A 44 -31.73 -63.42 39.06
CA SER A 44 -32.87 -64.33 39.06
C SER A 44 -32.68 -65.51 38.10
N TYR A 45 -33.44 -66.58 38.31
CA TYR A 45 -33.44 -67.74 37.39
C TYR A 45 -34.42 -67.55 36.24
N GLY A 46 -34.04 -68.02 35.05
CA GLY A 46 -34.88 -67.98 33.85
C GLY A 46 -34.87 -66.63 33.11
N GLU A 47 -34.41 -65.55 33.74
CA GLU A 47 -34.20 -64.25 33.11
C GLU A 47 -33.02 -64.30 32.12
N ILE A 48 -33.25 -63.77 30.91
CA ILE A 48 -32.23 -63.69 29.86
C ILE A 48 -31.54 -62.33 29.96
N MET A 49 -30.25 -62.35 30.28
CA MET A 49 -29.40 -61.17 30.34
C MET A 49 -28.52 -61.10 29.09
N THR A 50 -28.31 -59.89 28.57
CA THR A 50 -27.37 -59.66 27.45
C THR A 50 -26.10 -59.02 28.00
N VAL A 51 -24.96 -59.65 27.75
CA VAL A 51 -23.64 -59.10 28.04
C VAL A 51 -22.99 -58.66 26.75
N SER A 52 -22.32 -57.50 26.75
CA SER A 52 -21.69 -56.94 25.55
C SER A 52 -20.39 -56.21 25.91
N ALA A 53 -19.42 -56.26 25.01
CA ALA A 53 -18.23 -55.44 25.07
C ALA A 53 -17.72 -55.07 23.67
N ILE A 54 -17.07 -53.92 23.56
CA ILE A 54 -16.47 -53.42 22.33
C ILE A 54 -14.95 -53.45 22.46
N VAL A 55 -14.30 -54.18 21.56
CA VAL A 55 -12.85 -54.17 21.38
C VAL A 55 -12.53 -53.17 20.28
N GLY A 56 -11.52 -52.33 20.49
CA GLY A 56 -11.11 -51.31 19.52
C GLY A 56 -9.64 -50.96 19.65
N SER A 57 -9.10 -50.29 18.63
CA SER A 57 -7.68 -49.92 18.58
C SER A 57 -7.29 -48.74 19.48
N GLY A 58 -8.25 -48.07 20.12
CA GLY A 58 -7.98 -46.94 21.01
C GLY A 58 -9.10 -46.69 22.01
N LYS A 59 -8.80 -45.90 23.04
CA LYS A 59 -9.74 -45.54 24.10
C LYS A 59 -10.70 -44.45 23.61
N ARG A 60 -11.74 -44.86 22.88
CA ARG A 60 -12.86 -44.01 22.45
C ARG A 60 -14.07 -44.24 23.36
N GLY A 61 -14.98 -43.26 23.42
CA GLY A 61 -16.23 -43.41 24.18
C GLY A 61 -16.98 -44.64 23.71
N GLY A 62 -17.30 -45.57 24.62
CA GLY A 62 -17.98 -46.83 24.30
C GLY A 62 -17.07 -48.00 23.87
N VAL A 63 -15.74 -47.85 23.83
CA VAL A 63 -14.81 -48.98 23.69
C VAL A 63 -14.44 -49.50 25.08
N ASP A 64 -14.84 -50.72 25.40
CA ASP A 64 -14.58 -51.36 26.70
C ASP A 64 -13.16 -51.93 26.79
N MET A 65 -12.67 -52.50 25.68
CA MET A 65 -11.41 -53.22 25.58
C MET A 65 -10.49 -52.56 24.52
N PRO A 66 -9.77 -51.45 24.87
CA PRO A 66 -8.89 -50.75 23.94
C PRO A 66 -7.56 -51.50 23.77
N TRP A 67 -7.46 -52.31 22.72
CA TRP A 67 -6.36 -53.25 22.48
C TRP A 67 -5.20 -52.69 21.65
N GLY A 68 -5.32 -51.49 21.10
CA GLY A 68 -4.26 -50.92 20.26
C GLY A 68 -4.14 -51.60 18.89
N SER A 69 -2.96 -51.50 18.29
CA SER A 69 -2.60 -52.18 17.03
C SER A 69 -1.64 -53.36 17.23
N GLY A 70 -1.36 -53.73 18.47
CA GLY A 70 -0.44 -54.82 18.81
C GLY A 70 -1.00 -56.22 18.49
N PRO A 71 -2.24 -56.53 18.89
CA PRO A 71 -2.85 -57.83 18.57
C PRO A 71 -3.15 -57.99 17.08
N ALA A 72 -2.78 -59.14 16.52
CA ALA A 72 -3.12 -59.55 15.17
C ALA A 72 -4.49 -60.27 15.12
N TYR A 73 -4.88 -60.94 16.20
CA TYR A 73 -6.17 -61.59 16.34
C TYR A 73 -6.62 -61.62 17.81
N GLY A 74 -7.88 -61.97 18.05
CA GLY A 74 -8.43 -62.10 19.39
C GLY A 74 -9.30 -63.35 19.51
N HIS A 75 -9.17 -64.05 20.62
CA HIS A 75 -10.13 -65.06 21.05
C HIS A 75 -11.12 -64.43 22.01
N PHE A 76 -12.40 -64.48 21.69
CA PHE A 76 -13.45 -63.85 22.50
C PHE A 76 -14.36 -64.90 23.09
N GLY A 77 -14.70 -64.71 24.37
CA GLY A 77 -15.46 -65.64 25.16
C GLY A 77 -16.19 -64.94 26.29
N LEU A 78 -16.53 -65.71 27.31
CA LEU A 78 -17.24 -65.26 28.50
C LEU A 78 -16.44 -65.66 29.75
N ASP A 79 -16.31 -64.71 30.66
CA ASP A 79 -15.89 -64.98 32.02
C ASP A 79 -17.14 -65.23 32.87
N LEU A 80 -17.14 -66.34 33.60
CA LEU A 80 -18.12 -66.64 34.66
C LEU A 80 -17.40 -66.50 36.00
N THR A 81 -17.72 -65.45 36.74
CA THR A 81 -17.04 -65.11 38.00
C THR A 81 -18.01 -65.14 39.17
N GLY A 82 -17.51 -65.34 40.39
CA GLY A 82 -18.36 -65.41 41.59
C GLY A 82 -18.54 -66.84 42.12
N PRO A 83 -19.61 -67.13 42.88
CA PRO A 83 -19.77 -68.39 43.60
C PRO A 83 -19.89 -69.61 42.68
N THR A 84 -19.25 -70.72 43.04
CA THR A 84 -19.27 -71.98 42.28
C THR A 84 -20.56 -72.78 42.51
N GLY A 85 -20.93 -73.64 41.55
CA GLY A 85 -22.09 -74.55 41.67
C GLY A 85 -23.38 -74.08 41.00
N GLY A 86 -23.33 -72.98 40.23
CA GLY A 86 -24.42 -72.53 39.36
C GLY A 86 -24.46 -73.27 38.01
N VAL A 87 -25.66 -73.42 37.46
CA VAL A 87 -25.91 -73.90 36.10
C VAL A 87 -26.42 -72.74 35.28
N ILE A 88 -25.73 -72.43 34.19
CA ILE A 88 -26.08 -71.36 33.25
C ILE A 88 -26.32 -71.93 31.87
N ARG A 89 -27.24 -71.32 31.12
CA ARG A 89 -27.37 -71.54 29.68
C ARG A 89 -26.88 -70.32 28.95
N ILE A 90 -25.93 -70.53 28.05
CA ILE A 90 -25.32 -69.52 27.21
C ILE A 90 -25.84 -69.74 25.79
N ASP A 91 -26.26 -68.65 25.16
CA ASP A 91 -26.63 -68.59 23.76
C ASP A 91 -25.40 -68.22 22.90
N ASP A 92 -25.55 -68.17 21.58
CA ASP A 92 -24.44 -67.87 20.68
C ASP A 92 -23.70 -66.57 21.04
N ILE A 93 -22.37 -66.61 20.94
CA ILE A 93 -21.51 -65.42 20.99
C ILE A 93 -21.52 -64.80 19.59
N GLN A 94 -22.02 -63.58 19.50
CA GLN A 94 -22.06 -62.82 18.25
C GLN A 94 -20.95 -61.78 18.25
N ILE A 95 -20.16 -61.77 17.17
CA ILE A 95 -19.15 -60.76 16.90
C ILE A 95 -19.57 -60.00 15.65
N GLU A 96 -19.81 -58.71 15.81
CA GLU A 96 -20.20 -57.80 14.73
C GLU A 96 -19.17 -56.67 14.57
N ASP A 97 -18.88 -56.29 13.33
CA ASP A 97 -18.13 -55.06 13.06
C ASP A 97 -19.07 -53.87 13.25
N ILE A 98 -18.72 -52.98 14.18
CA ILE A 98 -19.48 -51.77 14.50
C ILE A 98 -18.65 -50.50 14.21
N THR A 99 -17.63 -50.59 13.35
CA THR A 99 -16.83 -49.44 12.94
C THR A 99 -17.72 -48.31 12.42
N SER A 100 -18.82 -48.64 11.74
CA SER A 100 -19.83 -47.69 11.27
C SER A 100 -20.42 -46.81 12.38
N ALA A 101 -20.55 -47.33 13.60
CA ALA A 101 -21.07 -46.58 14.76
C ALA A 101 -20.08 -45.51 15.26
N PHE A 102 -18.80 -45.59 14.89
CA PHE A 102 -17.77 -44.63 15.26
C PHE A 102 -17.37 -43.68 14.12
N LEU A 103 -17.90 -43.86 12.90
CA LEU A 103 -17.48 -43.08 11.73
C LEU A 103 -17.66 -41.57 11.91
N ARG A 104 -18.74 -41.12 12.54
CA ARG A 104 -18.98 -39.68 12.81
C ARG A 104 -18.00 -39.06 13.81
N ASP A 105 -17.54 -39.85 14.79
CA ASP A 105 -16.52 -39.40 15.75
C ASP A 105 -15.09 -39.50 15.18
N MET A 106 -14.93 -40.22 14.06
CA MET A 106 -13.66 -40.35 13.33
C MET A 106 -13.44 -39.24 12.30
N MET A 107 -14.51 -38.62 11.80
CA MET A 107 -14.42 -37.54 10.83
C MET A 107 -14.09 -36.23 11.54
N ASP A 108 -13.04 -35.57 11.08
CA ASP A 108 -12.61 -34.24 11.53
C ASP A 108 -13.46 -33.11 10.91
N TRP A 109 -14.59 -33.46 10.27
CA TRP A 109 -15.47 -32.52 9.61
C TRP A 109 -16.97 -32.81 9.82
N VAL A 110 -17.77 -31.78 9.54
CA VAL A 110 -19.25 -31.78 9.56
C VAL A 110 -19.75 -31.22 8.23
N ASP A 111 -20.56 -31.97 7.48
CA ASP A 111 -21.06 -31.53 6.17
C ASP A 111 -22.38 -30.77 6.29
N VAL A 112 -22.51 -29.65 5.60
CA VAL A 112 -23.75 -28.84 5.54
C VAL A 112 -24.96 -29.65 5.06
N LYS A 113 -24.78 -30.68 4.24
CA LYS A 113 -25.87 -31.56 3.78
C LYS A 113 -26.46 -32.43 4.89
N ASP A 114 -25.66 -32.79 5.90
CA ASP A 114 -26.16 -33.51 7.08
C ASP A 114 -27.15 -32.67 7.91
N TYR A 115 -27.17 -31.35 7.67
CA TYR A 115 -28.02 -30.36 8.32
C TYR A 115 -29.12 -29.81 7.40
N GLY A 116 -29.34 -30.47 6.25
CA GLY A 116 -30.47 -30.18 5.36
C GLY A 116 -30.16 -29.23 4.21
N ALA A 117 -28.88 -28.91 3.95
CA ALA A 117 -28.52 -28.15 2.77
C ALA A 117 -28.81 -28.97 1.49
N ILE A 118 -29.50 -28.37 0.52
CA ILE A 118 -29.90 -28.99 -0.74
C ILE A 118 -28.80 -28.83 -1.79
N GLY A 119 -28.29 -27.60 -1.96
CA GLY A 119 -27.25 -27.31 -2.93
C GLY A 119 -27.73 -27.26 -4.39
N ASP A 120 -28.96 -26.81 -4.62
CA ASP A 120 -29.59 -26.63 -5.94
C ASP A 120 -29.40 -25.21 -6.55
N GLY A 121 -28.81 -24.29 -5.77
CA GLY A 121 -28.54 -22.90 -6.14
C GLY A 121 -29.75 -21.96 -6.03
N ILE A 122 -30.88 -22.44 -5.52
CA ILE A 122 -32.14 -21.70 -5.46
C ILE A 122 -32.71 -21.71 -4.03
N THR A 123 -32.72 -22.87 -3.39
CA THR A 123 -33.19 -23.01 -2.02
C THR A 123 -32.22 -22.31 -1.07
N ASP A 124 -32.76 -21.60 -0.08
CA ASP A 124 -31.93 -20.95 0.94
C ASP A 124 -31.33 -22.00 1.89
N ASP A 125 -30.04 -22.25 1.70
CA ASP A 125 -29.25 -23.21 2.45
C ASP A 125 -28.57 -22.56 3.69
N GLN A 126 -28.78 -21.26 3.91
CA GLN A 126 -28.20 -20.53 5.05
C GLN A 126 -28.48 -21.21 6.41
N PRO A 127 -29.72 -21.62 6.75
CA PRO A 127 -29.97 -22.23 8.07
C PRO A 127 -29.20 -23.53 8.29
N ALA A 128 -28.97 -24.31 7.21
CA ALA A 128 -28.19 -25.54 7.28
C ALA A 128 -26.70 -25.25 7.50
N PHE A 129 -26.17 -24.18 6.92
CA PHE A 129 -24.79 -23.73 7.14
C PHE A 129 -24.55 -23.31 8.59
N GLU A 130 -25.44 -22.51 9.16
CA GLU A 130 -25.37 -22.07 10.57
C GLU A 130 -25.47 -23.26 11.53
N ALA A 131 -26.37 -24.21 11.26
CA ALA A 131 -26.53 -25.41 12.08
C ALA A 131 -25.31 -26.33 12.01
N ALA A 132 -24.71 -26.48 10.83
CA ALA A 132 -23.49 -27.27 10.64
C ALA A 132 -22.28 -26.64 11.35
N ASP A 133 -22.11 -25.32 11.28
CA ASP A 133 -21.04 -24.61 11.98
C ASP A 133 -21.22 -24.71 13.51
N ALA A 134 -22.43 -24.49 14.02
CA ALA A 134 -22.73 -24.66 15.45
C ALA A 134 -22.41 -26.09 15.94
N ALA A 135 -22.64 -27.10 15.11
CA ALA A 135 -22.35 -28.50 15.45
C ALA A 135 -20.89 -28.91 15.22
N ALA A 136 -20.11 -28.14 14.45
CA ALA A 136 -18.72 -28.44 14.17
C ALA A 136 -17.88 -28.45 15.46
N ASN A 137 -18.15 -27.56 16.40
CA ASN A 137 -17.52 -27.52 17.74
C ASN A 137 -15.99 -27.67 17.68
N GLY A 138 -15.34 -26.87 16.83
CA GLY A 138 -13.90 -26.89 16.56
C GLY A 138 -13.47 -27.76 15.37
N ARG A 139 -14.33 -28.64 14.88
CA ARG A 139 -14.09 -29.44 13.66
C ARG A 139 -14.27 -28.58 12.41
N ARG A 140 -13.86 -29.10 11.26
CA ARG A 140 -14.01 -28.41 9.99
C ARG A 140 -15.45 -28.49 9.47
N VAL A 141 -16.02 -27.42 8.93
CA VAL A 141 -17.25 -27.52 8.13
C VAL A 141 -16.90 -27.88 6.70
N LEU A 142 -17.50 -28.93 6.16
CA LEU A 142 -17.39 -29.33 4.77
C LEU A 142 -18.61 -28.80 4.00
N VAL A 143 -18.37 -27.99 2.98
CA VAL A 143 -19.39 -27.65 1.98
C VAL A 143 -19.17 -28.58 0.80
N SER A 144 -19.86 -29.72 0.82
CA SER A 144 -19.73 -30.76 -0.22
C SER A 144 -20.20 -30.29 -1.59
N ALA A 145 -19.97 -31.08 -2.64
CA ALA A 145 -20.31 -30.71 -4.00
C ALA A 145 -21.80 -30.30 -4.16
N GLY A 146 -22.02 -29.12 -4.76
CA GLY A 146 -23.34 -28.49 -4.93
C GLY A 146 -23.20 -26.99 -5.17
N THR A 147 -24.30 -26.30 -5.43
CA THR A 147 -24.36 -24.82 -5.43
C THR A 147 -25.33 -24.38 -4.35
N PHE A 148 -24.88 -23.67 -3.32
CA PHE A 148 -25.72 -23.32 -2.17
C PHE A 148 -26.06 -21.85 -2.22
N TYR A 149 -27.35 -21.52 -2.24
CA TYR A 149 -27.78 -20.12 -2.15
C TYR A 149 -27.90 -19.74 -0.68
N LEU A 150 -27.23 -18.67 -0.27
CA LEU A 150 -27.28 -18.15 1.11
C LEU A 150 -27.96 -16.78 1.06
N ALA A 151 -29.20 -16.71 1.57
CA ALA A 151 -30.04 -15.51 1.45
C ALA A 151 -29.62 -14.37 2.37
N ASP A 152 -28.94 -14.65 3.48
CA ASP A 152 -28.41 -13.66 4.44
C ASP A 152 -26.90 -13.83 4.72
N HIS A 153 -26.37 -13.07 5.68
CA HIS A 153 -25.01 -13.14 6.16
C HIS A 153 -24.74 -14.52 6.79
N VAL A 154 -23.56 -15.08 6.50
CA VAL A 154 -23.07 -16.31 7.13
C VAL A 154 -21.70 -16.05 7.73
N THR A 155 -21.53 -16.47 8.98
CA THR A 155 -20.24 -16.46 9.68
C THR A 155 -19.90 -17.90 10.05
N PHE A 156 -18.68 -18.33 9.70
CA PHE A 156 -18.11 -19.58 10.16
C PHE A 156 -17.13 -19.31 11.29
N ASP A 157 -17.47 -19.76 12.50
CA ASP A 157 -16.59 -19.71 13.68
C ASP A 157 -15.54 -20.83 13.66
N ASN A 158 -15.79 -21.87 12.85
CA ASN A 158 -14.90 -23.01 12.66
C ASN A 158 -14.24 -22.99 11.26
N PRO A 159 -13.13 -23.72 11.04
CA PRO A 159 -12.51 -23.81 9.73
C PRO A 159 -13.48 -24.39 8.70
N VAL A 160 -13.54 -23.83 7.49
CA VAL A 160 -14.43 -24.34 6.42
C VAL A 160 -13.63 -24.85 5.21
N ARG A 161 -14.12 -25.90 4.55
CA ARG A 161 -13.60 -26.38 3.26
C ARG A 161 -14.72 -26.42 2.24
N PHE A 162 -14.52 -25.74 1.13
CA PHE A 162 -15.45 -25.71 0.00
C PHE A 162 -15.03 -26.71 -1.08
N GLU A 163 -15.88 -27.71 -1.32
CA GLU A 163 -15.88 -28.53 -2.53
C GLU A 163 -17.01 -28.09 -3.49
N GLY A 164 -18.14 -27.67 -2.92
CA GLY A 164 -19.21 -26.97 -3.64
C GLY A 164 -18.96 -25.47 -3.77
N LYS A 165 -19.96 -24.77 -4.32
CA LYS A 165 -19.97 -23.31 -4.51
C LYS A 165 -21.09 -22.66 -3.73
N VAL A 166 -20.90 -21.39 -3.35
CA VAL A 166 -21.94 -20.57 -2.72
C VAL A 166 -22.32 -19.41 -3.63
N THR A 167 -23.59 -19.02 -3.58
CA THR A 167 -24.10 -17.80 -4.21
C THR A 167 -24.79 -16.96 -3.15
N MET A 168 -24.57 -15.65 -3.18
CA MET A 168 -25.11 -14.72 -2.18
C MET A 168 -25.49 -13.41 -2.85
N PRO A 169 -26.52 -12.69 -2.36
CA PRO A 169 -26.77 -11.32 -2.77
C PRO A 169 -25.54 -10.43 -2.51
N ALA A 170 -25.37 -9.36 -3.31
CA ALA A 170 -24.19 -8.50 -3.24
C ALA A 170 -23.93 -7.93 -1.83
N GLY A 171 -24.98 -7.47 -1.14
CA GLY A 171 -24.90 -6.89 0.20
C GLY A 171 -24.79 -7.90 1.36
N LYS A 172 -24.85 -9.21 1.09
CA LYS A 172 -24.69 -10.25 2.11
C LYS A 172 -23.23 -10.68 2.22
N ARG A 173 -22.79 -11.06 3.42
CA ARG A 173 -21.36 -11.27 3.75
C ARG A 173 -21.13 -12.72 4.12
N LEU A 174 -20.03 -13.27 3.63
CA LEU A 174 -19.47 -14.53 4.12
C LEU A 174 -18.26 -14.17 4.97
N ILE A 175 -18.28 -14.50 6.26
CA ILE A 175 -17.17 -14.24 7.20
C ILE A 175 -16.56 -15.57 7.60
N LEU A 176 -15.25 -15.71 7.40
CA LEU A 176 -14.50 -16.92 7.72
C LEU A 176 -13.53 -16.61 8.87
N SER A 177 -13.85 -17.01 10.10
CA SER A 177 -13.09 -16.58 11.29
C SER A 177 -11.78 -17.36 11.49
N ARG A 178 -11.61 -18.56 10.89
CA ARG A 178 -10.41 -19.41 11.10
C ARG A 178 -9.49 -19.54 9.90
N ASN A 179 -10.02 -19.51 8.69
CA ASN A 179 -9.26 -19.55 7.43
C ASN A 179 -9.63 -18.38 6.53
N PHE A 180 -9.33 -17.17 7.03
CA PHE A 180 -9.54 -15.92 6.31
C PHE A 180 -8.41 -15.68 5.30
N ASP A 181 -8.53 -16.33 4.14
CA ASP A 181 -7.59 -16.23 3.04
C ASP A 181 -8.33 -16.24 1.70
N LEU A 182 -7.79 -15.53 0.69
CA LEU A 182 -8.42 -15.43 -0.62
C LEU A 182 -8.62 -16.79 -1.31
N PRO A 183 -7.69 -17.76 -1.28
CA PRO A 183 -7.93 -19.09 -1.84
C PRO A 183 -9.21 -19.75 -1.33
N THR A 184 -9.53 -19.62 -0.04
CA THR A 184 -10.77 -20.16 0.52
C THR A 184 -12.01 -19.46 -0.06
N TYR A 185 -11.98 -18.14 -0.24
CA TYR A 185 -13.08 -17.42 -0.92
C TYR A 185 -13.20 -17.81 -2.41
N VAL A 186 -12.08 -17.99 -3.11
CA VAL A 186 -12.09 -18.47 -4.51
C VAL A 186 -12.69 -19.86 -4.60
N ASN A 187 -12.37 -20.75 -3.66
CA ASN A 187 -12.99 -22.07 -3.55
C ASN A 187 -14.49 -21.96 -3.28
N ALA A 188 -14.92 -21.03 -2.43
CA ALA A 188 -16.33 -20.80 -2.11
C ALA A 188 -17.13 -20.28 -3.32
N PHE A 189 -16.64 -19.28 -4.05
CA PHE A 189 -17.42 -18.61 -5.09
C PHE A 189 -17.15 -19.12 -6.51
N GLY A 190 -15.97 -19.69 -6.77
CA GLY A 190 -15.56 -20.10 -8.12
C GLY A 190 -15.34 -18.92 -9.08
N ASN A 191 -15.35 -17.69 -8.58
CA ASN A 191 -15.11 -16.47 -9.32
C ASN A 191 -14.14 -15.59 -8.52
N GLU A 192 -12.96 -15.32 -9.07
CA GLU A 192 -11.86 -14.67 -8.35
C GLU A 192 -12.19 -13.23 -7.96
N ARG A 193 -12.80 -12.47 -8.87
CA ARG A 193 -13.23 -11.09 -8.61
C ARG A 193 -14.26 -11.03 -7.48
N LEU A 194 -15.32 -11.85 -7.56
CA LEU A 194 -16.34 -11.91 -6.51
C LEU A 194 -15.74 -12.36 -5.18
N ALA A 195 -14.80 -13.30 -5.19
CA ALA A 195 -14.09 -13.74 -4.00
C ALA A 195 -13.32 -12.59 -3.33
N VAL A 196 -12.61 -11.75 -4.11
CA VAL A 196 -11.95 -10.54 -3.57
C VAL A 196 -12.98 -9.58 -2.99
N GLU A 197 -14.07 -9.30 -3.70
CA GLU A 197 -15.13 -8.38 -3.23
C GLU A 197 -15.73 -8.88 -1.90
N LYS A 198 -16.01 -10.18 -1.76
CA LYS A 198 -16.53 -10.78 -0.51
C LYS A 198 -15.49 -10.80 0.61
N ALA A 199 -14.23 -11.08 0.30
CA ALA A 199 -13.15 -11.04 1.28
C ALA A 199 -12.91 -9.61 1.81
N LEU A 200 -13.01 -8.60 0.94
CA LEU A 200 -12.96 -7.18 1.32
C LEU A 200 -14.13 -6.78 2.23
N GLN A 201 -15.34 -7.25 1.93
CA GLN A 201 -16.50 -7.04 2.80
C GLN A 201 -16.24 -7.56 4.22
N ALA A 202 -15.69 -8.77 4.33
CA ALA A 202 -15.36 -9.39 5.61
C ALA A 202 -14.19 -8.66 6.33
N LEU A 203 -13.13 -8.28 5.60
CA LEU A 203 -11.99 -7.53 6.16
C LEU A 203 -12.45 -6.26 6.90
N LEU A 204 -13.41 -5.54 6.32
CA LEU A 204 -13.92 -4.28 6.85
C LEU A 204 -15.18 -4.45 7.74
N ASN A 205 -15.73 -5.66 7.85
CA ASN A 205 -16.83 -6.00 8.75
C ASN A 205 -16.46 -7.22 9.61
N TYR A 206 -15.68 -6.96 10.67
CA TYR A 206 -15.30 -7.88 11.74
C TYR A 206 -15.12 -9.36 11.34
N SER A 207 -13.89 -9.75 11.04
CA SER A 207 -13.51 -11.13 10.74
C SER A 207 -12.58 -11.76 11.79
N ASP A 208 -12.40 -11.18 12.98
CA ASP A 208 -11.30 -11.48 13.94
C ASP A 208 -9.87 -11.28 13.37
N HIS A 209 -9.73 -11.03 12.07
CA HIS A 209 -8.45 -10.84 11.39
C HIS A 209 -8.18 -9.38 11.07
N GLU A 210 -6.91 -9.01 11.17
CA GLU A 210 -6.42 -7.68 10.77
C GLU A 210 -6.05 -7.61 9.28
N SER A 211 -5.69 -8.76 8.69
CA SER A 211 -5.16 -8.86 7.33
C SER A 211 -5.91 -9.90 6.50
N LEU A 212 -6.18 -9.57 5.24
CA LEU A 212 -6.54 -10.53 4.20
C LEU A 212 -5.26 -11.00 3.50
N ASP A 213 -4.98 -12.30 3.60
CA ASP A 213 -3.90 -12.94 2.85
C ASP A 213 -4.42 -13.41 1.49
N MET A 214 -3.80 -12.97 0.39
CA MET A 214 -4.16 -13.41 -0.95
C MET A 214 -3.54 -14.77 -1.33
N GLY A 215 -2.66 -15.33 -0.49
CA GLY A 215 -2.12 -16.68 -0.65
C GLY A 215 -1.22 -16.86 -1.88
N GLY A 216 -0.58 -15.79 -2.37
CA GLY A 216 0.20 -15.78 -3.61
C GLY A 216 -0.64 -15.87 -4.88
N LEU A 217 -1.98 -15.77 -4.78
CA LEU A 217 -2.85 -15.87 -5.94
C LEU A 217 -2.72 -14.67 -6.86
N ARG A 218 -2.75 -14.95 -8.15
CA ARG A 218 -3.04 -13.99 -9.21
C ARG A 218 -4.53 -13.97 -9.46
N VAL A 219 -5.14 -12.79 -9.33
CA VAL A 219 -6.57 -12.54 -9.59
C VAL A 219 -6.72 -11.82 -10.91
N GLU A 220 -7.54 -12.37 -11.81
CA GLU A 220 -7.94 -11.70 -13.04
C GLU A 220 -9.06 -10.69 -12.77
N LEU A 221 -8.84 -9.42 -13.10
CA LEU A 221 -9.81 -8.33 -12.94
C LEU A 221 -10.19 -7.71 -14.28
N ASP A 222 -11.49 -7.74 -14.57
CA ASP A 222 -12.10 -7.23 -15.81
C ASP A 222 -12.64 -5.79 -15.69
N ARG A 223 -12.63 -5.23 -14.47
CA ARG A 223 -13.29 -3.98 -14.11
C ARG A 223 -12.80 -3.50 -12.74
N PRO A 224 -12.80 -2.18 -12.43
CA PRO A 224 -12.43 -1.64 -11.11
C PRO A 224 -13.12 -2.30 -9.92
N ILE A 225 -12.47 -2.26 -8.76
CA ILE A 225 -13.08 -2.55 -7.46
C ILE A 225 -13.30 -1.23 -6.71
N ASP A 226 -14.56 -0.79 -6.65
CA ASP A 226 -14.98 0.25 -5.72
C ASP A 226 -15.12 -0.38 -4.33
N VAL A 227 -14.11 -0.15 -3.48
CA VAL A 227 -14.02 -0.79 -2.18
C VAL A 227 -15.14 -0.31 -1.25
N HIS A 228 -15.57 0.95 -1.37
CA HIS A 228 -16.68 1.47 -0.58
C HIS A 228 -18.00 0.82 -1.00
N ALA A 229 -18.29 0.75 -2.30
CA ALA A 229 -19.50 0.11 -2.81
C ALA A 229 -19.56 -1.39 -2.48
N VAL A 230 -18.40 -2.07 -2.52
CA VAL A 230 -18.26 -3.46 -2.11
C VAL A 230 -18.62 -3.62 -0.63
N VAL A 231 -18.09 -2.79 0.26
CA VAL A 231 -18.39 -2.86 1.71
C VAL A 231 -19.84 -2.48 2.00
N GLY A 232 -20.36 -1.45 1.32
CA GLY A 232 -21.76 -1.08 1.23
C GLY A 232 -22.43 -0.58 2.52
N ASN A 233 -21.74 -0.60 3.66
CA ASN A 233 -22.32 -0.28 4.97
C ASN A 233 -21.43 0.58 5.87
N LYS A 234 -20.36 1.18 5.32
CA LYS A 234 -19.45 2.06 6.06
C LYS A 234 -18.96 3.20 5.18
N ASP A 235 -19.13 4.44 5.65
CA ASP A 235 -18.56 5.62 5.02
C ASP A 235 -17.21 6.03 5.63
N THR A 236 -16.96 5.61 6.88
CA THR A 236 -15.73 5.89 7.61
C THR A 236 -15.15 4.62 8.21
N PHE A 237 -13.84 4.43 8.06
CA PHE A 237 -13.14 3.29 8.65
C PHE A 237 -11.70 3.66 9.07
N GLU A 238 -11.41 3.65 10.37
CA GLU A 238 -10.14 4.17 10.89
C GLU A 238 -9.32 3.13 11.67
N VAL A 239 -9.67 1.86 11.57
CA VAL A 239 -8.93 0.76 12.21
C VAL A 239 -7.92 0.18 11.21
N ARG A 240 -6.75 -0.25 11.69
CA ARG A 240 -5.74 -0.84 10.79
C ARG A 240 -6.27 -2.11 10.12
N ARG A 241 -6.13 -2.18 8.80
CA ARG A 241 -6.40 -3.38 7.98
C ARG A 241 -5.36 -3.53 6.87
N VAL A 242 -5.10 -4.76 6.48
CA VAL A 242 -4.06 -5.11 5.49
C VAL A 242 -4.64 -6.00 4.39
N ILE A 243 -4.26 -5.77 3.13
CA ILE A 243 -4.31 -6.78 2.06
C ILE A 243 -2.88 -7.13 1.70
N ARG A 244 -2.57 -8.41 1.54
CA ARG A 244 -1.20 -8.85 1.28
C ARG A 244 -1.01 -10.08 0.40
N ASN A 245 0.22 -10.28 -0.06
CA ASN A 245 0.74 -11.52 -0.62
C ASN A 245 -0.05 -12.03 -1.82
N GLY A 246 -0.06 -11.27 -2.93
CA GLY A 246 -0.78 -11.68 -4.14
C GLY A 246 -0.59 -10.74 -5.32
N GLN A 247 -1.35 -10.97 -6.38
CA GLN A 247 -1.29 -10.18 -7.61
C GLN A 247 -2.68 -9.87 -8.14
N PHE A 248 -2.91 -8.62 -8.55
CA PHE A 248 -4.04 -8.24 -9.38
C PHE A 248 -3.57 -8.10 -10.82
N ASN A 249 -4.07 -8.96 -11.72
CA ASN A 249 -3.82 -8.86 -13.15
C ASN A 249 -5.03 -8.26 -13.86
N VAL A 250 -4.83 -7.12 -14.50
CA VAL A 250 -5.88 -6.45 -15.26
C VAL A 250 -6.09 -7.12 -16.61
N VAL A 251 -7.33 -7.47 -16.90
CA VAL A 251 -7.82 -7.96 -18.19
C VAL A 251 -8.41 -6.78 -18.95
N ALA A 252 -7.91 -6.53 -20.16
CA ALA A 252 -8.36 -5.42 -21.00
C ALA A 252 -9.86 -5.49 -21.32
N GLY A 253 -10.50 -4.33 -21.38
CA GLY A 253 -11.93 -4.20 -21.65
C GLY A 253 -12.43 -2.78 -21.42
N THR A 254 -13.60 -2.46 -21.97
CA THR A 254 -14.16 -1.08 -21.95
C THR A 254 -14.50 -0.58 -20.54
N GLN A 255 -14.55 -1.46 -19.54
CA GLN A 255 -14.79 -1.06 -18.15
C GLN A 255 -13.61 -0.28 -17.54
N TRP A 256 -12.46 -0.28 -18.22
CA TRP A 256 -11.27 0.49 -17.83
C TRP A 256 -11.14 1.83 -18.58
N ASP A 257 -12.09 2.15 -19.47
CA ASP A 257 -12.07 3.41 -20.21
C ASP A 257 -12.25 4.60 -19.26
N THR A 258 -11.48 5.67 -19.52
CA THR A 258 -11.56 6.90 -18.76
C THR A 258 -12.89 7.60 -19.04
N ASP A 259 -13.66 7.94 -18.01
CA ASP A 259 -14.83 8.80 -18.22
C ASP A 259 -14.34 10.24 -18.42
N VAL A 260 -14.78 10.91 -19.48
CA VAL A 260 -14.40 12.30 -19.76
C VAL A 260 -15.66 13.16 -19.82
N VAL A 261 -15.68 14.22 -19.03
CA VAL A 261 -16.78 15.19 -18.98
C VAL A 261 -16.20 16.59 -19.11
N THR A 262 -16.82 17.42 -19.95
CA THR A 262 -16.55 18.86 -20.01
C THR A 262 -17.70 19.63 -19.40
N SER A 263 -17.41 20.64 -18.59
CA SER A 263 -18.44 21.47 -17.98
C SER A 263 -17.95 22.89 -17.72
N ASP A 264 -18.82 23.86 -17.95
CA ASP A 264 -18.60 25.24 -17.55
C ASP A 264 -18.78 25.38 -16.04
N ALA A 265 -17.83 26.08 -15.41
CA ALA A 265 -17.88 26.39 -14.00
C ALA A 265 -17.22 27.73 -13.70
N THR A 266 -17.57 28.31 -12.56
CA THR A 266 -17.00 29.55 -12.05
C THR A 266 -16.02 29.26 -10.91
N TYR A 267 -14.82 29.85 -10.99
CA TYR A 267 -13.83 29.84 -9.92
C TYR A 267 -13.66 31.24 -9.29
N SER A 268 -13.42 31.28 -7.99
CA SER A 268 -13.13 32.50 -7.23
C SER A 268 -12.06 32.24 -6.16
N VAL A 269 -11.12 33.17 -6.02
CA VAL A 269 -10.09 33.14 -4.96
C VAL A 269 -10.67 33.21 -3.55
N SER A 270 -11.90 33.73 -3.37
CA SER A 270 -12.58 33.78 -2.08
C SER A 270 -13.07 32.41 -1.57
N ALA A 271 -13.16 31.44 -2.48
CA ALA A 271 -13.51 30.04 -2.18
C ALA A 271 -12.55 29.12 -2.96
N PRO A 272 -11.25 29.12 -2.63
CA PRO A 272 -10.19 28.72 -3.53
C PRO A 272 -10.17 27.22 -3.84
N LYS A 273 -10.95 26.40 -3.13
CA LYS A 273 -11.12 24.96 -3.42
C LYS A 273 -12.52 24.61 -3.93
N THR A 274 -13.30 25.58 -4.39
CA THR A 274 -14.68 25.37 -4.82
C THR A 274 -14.89 25.91 -6.22
N LEU A 275 -15.44 25.06 -7.10
CA LEU A 275 -16.07 25.50 -8.34
C LEU A 275 -17.57 25.65 -8.09
N THR A 276 -18.16 26.76 -8.56
CA THR A 276 -19.59 27.06 -8.46
C THR A 276 -20.21 27.19 -9.85
N ASN A 277 -21.55 27.27 -9.92
CA ASN A 277 -22.30 27.32 -11.18
C ASN A 277 -21.90 26.21 -12.15
N VAL A 278 -21.54 25.05 -11.62
CA VAL A 278 -21.01 23.95 -12.43
C VAL A 278 -22.18 23.34 -13.20
N ALA A 279 -22.14 23.38 -14.53
CA ALA A 279 -23.17 22.78 -15.35
C ALA A 279 -23.19 21.25 -15.20
N ASN A 280 -24.36 20.64 -15.05
CA ASN A 280 -24.52 19.18 -14.99
C ASN A 280 -23.61 18.46 -13.98
N VAL A 281 -23.43 19.01 -12.76
CA VAL A 281 -22.62 18.41 -11.67
C VAL A 281 -22.85 16.91 -11.47
N ALA A 282 -24.08 16.44 -11.63
CA ALA A 282 -24.44 15.03 -11.45
C ALA A 282 -23.62 14.07 -12.32
N ASN A 283 -23.14 14.53 -13.47
CA ASN A 283 -22.36 13.73 -14.41
C ASN A 283 -20.85 13.76 -14.12
N ILE A 284 -20.36 14.62 -13.23
CA ILE A 284 -18.93 14.74 -12.91
C ILE A 284 -18.61 13.81 -11.73
N PRO A 285 -17.78 12.75 -11.92
CA PRO A 285 -17.45 11.82 -10.85
C PRO A 285 -16.47 12.42 -9.83
N VAL A 286 -16.63 12.03 -8.56
CA VAL A 286 -15.60 12.25 -7.53
C VAL A 286 -14.34 11.44 -7.91
N GLY A 287 -13.17 12.03 -7.67
CA GLY A 287 -11.87 11.49 -8.07
C GLY A 287 -11.47 11.78 -9.52
N SER A 288 -12.24 12.60 -10.23
CA SER A 288 -11.85 13.05 -11.57
C SER A 288 -10.70 14.05 -11.51
N LEU A 289 -9.66 13.84 -12.33
CA LEU A 289 -8.62 14.84 -12.58
C LEU A 289 -9.24 16.05 -13.29
N VAL A 290 -8.96 17.24 -12.79
CA VAL A 290 -9.41 18.52 -13.35
C VAL A 290 -8.32 19.10 -14.23
N THR A 291 -8.68 19.56 -15.42
CA THR A 291 -7.79 20.27 -16.33
C THR A 291 -8.52 21.48 -16.94
N GLY A 292 -7.78 22.55 -17.22
CA GLY A 292 -8.31 23.83 -17.70
C GLY A 292 -7.27 24.93 -17.57
N ASN A 293 -7.59 26.16 -18.00
CA ASN A 293 -6.69 27.29 -17.82
C ASN A 293 -6.53 27.60 -16.32
N GLY A 294 -5.29 27.82 -15.87
CA GLY A 294 -5.00 28.12 -14.47
C GLY A 294 -5.06 26.92 -13.53
N VAL A 295 -5.18 25.68 -14.05
CA VAL A 295 -5.22 24.46 -13.24
C VAL A 295 -3.83 23.86 -13.12
N GLY A 296 -3.30 23.76 -11.90
CA GLY A 296 -2.03 23.07 -11.62
C GLY A 296 -2.11 21.56 -11.85
N ARG A 297 -0.98 20.86 -11.74
CA ARG A 297 -0.95 19.40 -11.90
C ARG A 297 -1.69 18.70 -10.76
N GLU A 298 -2.27 17.55 -11.04
CA GLU A 298 -2.85 16.65 -10.02
C GLU A 298 -3.91 17.31 -9.11
N VAL A 299 -4.73 18.21 -9.67
CA VAL A 299 -5.94 18.74 -9.01
C VAL A 299 -7.12 17.82 -9.32
N TYR A 300 -7.82 17.37 -8.28
CA TYR A 300 -8.91 16.40 -8.40
C TYR A 300 -10.23 16.92 -7.82
N VAL A 301 -11.35 16.39 -8.30
CA VAL A 301 -12.66 16.54 -7.65
C VAL A 301 -12.68 15.72 -6.36
N ARG A 302 -12.67 16.38 -5.21
CA ARG A 302 -12.76 15.76 -3.88
C ARG A 302 -14.20 15.43 -3.48
N ALA A 303 -15.14 16.31 -3.81
CA ALA A 303 -16.56 16.14 -3.49
C ALA A 303 -17.44 16.91 -4.47
N ARG A 304 -18.74 16.59 -4.50
CA ARG A 304 -19.73 17.29 -5.34
C ARG A 304 -21.02 17.55 -4.57
N ASN A 305 -21.68 18.66 -4.88
CA ASN A 305 -23.02 18.98 -4.39
C ASN A 305 -23.92 19.32 -5.58
N VAL A 306 -24.84 18.40 -5.91
CA VAL A 306 -25.72 18.53 -7.07
C VAL A 306 -26.72 19.67 -6.88
N GLY A 307 -27.32 19.79 -5.69
CA GLY A 307 -28.33 20.81 -5.39
C GLY A 307 -27.76 22.23 -5.38
N ALA A 308 -26.51 22.39 -4.96
CA ALA A 308 -25.81 23.67 -4.94
C ALA A 308 -25.04 23.98 -6.25
N GLN A 309 -24.98 23.04 -7.20
CA GLN A 309 -24.15 23.14 -8.42
C GLN A 309 -22.68 23.45 -8.12
N THR A 310 -22.09 22.76 -7.14
CA THR A 310 -20.69 22.96 -6.75
C THR A 310 -19.87 21.68 -6.77
N LEU A 311 -18.56 21.86 -7.01
CA LEU A 311 -17.52 20.85 -6.80
C LEU A 311 -16.52 21.36 -5.78
N THR A 312 -16.03 20.48 -4.91
CA THR A 312 -14.87 20.73 -4.05
C THR A 312 -13.63 20.11 -4.69
N LEU A 313 -12.54 20.86 -4.76
CA LEU A 313 -11.26 20.49 -5.34
C LEU A 313 -10.26 20.02 -4.27
N SER A 314 -9.29 19.19 -4.67
CA SER A 314 -8.18 18.79 -3.80
C SER A 314 -7.26 19.98 -3.47
N GLN A 315 -7.02 20.85 -4.46
CA GLN A 315 -6.14 22.01 -4.36
C GLN A 315 -6.71 23.26 -5.04
N PRO A 316 -6.21 24.46 -4.68
CA PRO A 316 -6.52 25.70 -5.40
C PRO A 316 -5.99 25.78 -6.82
N LEU A 317 -6.46 26.79 -7.56
CA LEU A 317 -6.12 27.08 -8.95
C LEU A 317 -5.44 28.46 -9.04
N TYR A 318 -4.37 28.59 -9.81
CA TYR A 318 -3.49 29.75 -9.75
C TYR A 318 -3.90 30.94 -10.63
N ASP A 319 -4.60 30.69 -11.75
CA ASP A 319 -5.00 31.74 -12.70
C ASP A 319 -6.29 31.36 -13.43
N ALA A 320 -7.34 31.11 -12.64
CA ALA A 320 -8.58 30.52 -13.14
C ALA A 320 -9.83 31.36 -12.83
N VAL A 321 -9.70 32.57 -12.27
CA VAL A 321 -10.84 33.39 -11.82
C VAL A 321 -11.82 33.66 -12.96
N GLY A 322 -13.11 33.51 -12.67
CA GLY A 322 -14.18 33.70 -13.63
C GLY A 322 -14.77 32.36 -14.10
N THR A 323 -15.51 32.41 -15.22
CA THR A 323 -16.18 31.22 -15.78
C THR A 323 -15.43 30.73 -17.00
N GLN A 324 -15.15 29.43 -17.04
CA GLN A 324 -14.53 28.76 -18.16
C GLN A 324 -14.99 27.29 -18.24
N THR A 325 -14.70 26.65 -19.36
CA THR A 325 -14.91 25.21 -19.54
C THR A 325 -13.74 24.43 -18.93
N TYR A 326 -14.05 23.52 -18.00
CA TYR A 326 -13.09 22.56 -17.45
C TYR A 326 -13.32 21.17 -18.05
N THR A 327 -12.25 20.38 -18.12
CA THR A 327 -12.32 18.96 -18.47
C THR A 327 -12.02 18.11 -17.23
N PHE A 328 -12.89 17.15 -16.97
CA PHE A 328 -12.85 16.22 -15.86
C PHE A 328 -12.60 14.81 -16.40
N LYS A 329 -11.53 14.16 -15.95
CA LYS A 329 -11.15 12.81 -16.38
C LYS A 329 -11.18 11.84 -15.20
N ARG A 330 -12.10 10.87 -15.22
CA ARG A 330 -12.15 9.81 -14.21
C ARG A 330 -11.39 8.58 -14.68
N PHE A 331 -10.14 8.47 -14.24
CA PHE A 331 -9.36 7.25 -14.43
C PHE A 331 -9.97 6.08 -13.63
N LYS A 332 -9.70 4.86 -14.08
CA LYS A 332 -10.23 3.62 -13.49
C LYS A 332 -9.11 2.92 -12.71
N TYR A 333 -9.37 2.54 -11.47
CA TYR A 333 -8.36 2.02 -10.54
C TYR A 333 -8.63 0.56 -10.20
N VAL A 334 -7.57 -0.23 -10.01
CA VAL A 334 -7.68 -1.60 -9.51
C VAL A 334 -8.38 -1.59 -8.14
N LEU A 335 -7.91 -0.76 -7.21
CA LEU A 335 -8.57 -0.49 -5.93
C LEU A 335 -8.95 0.98 -5.82
N ASP A 336 -10.24 1.24 -5.69
CA ASP A 336 -10.80 2.58 -5.60
C ASP A 336 -11.45 2.82 -4.24
N PHE A 337 -10.87 3.72 -3.44
CA PHE A 337 -11.36 4.08 -2.11
C PHE A 337 -12.11 5.42 -2.11
N SER A 338 -12.39 6.02 -3.27
CA SER A 338 -12.98 7.36 -3.35
C SER A 338 -14.41 7.48 -2.85
N GLY A 339 -15.14 6.37 -2.73
CA GLY A 339 -16.49 6.35 -2.17
C GLY A 339 -16.56 6.55 -0.65
N PHE A 340 -15.46 6.29 0.08
CA PHE A 340 -15.41 6.57 1.51
C PHE A 340 -15.44 8.08 1.76
N THR A 341 -16.02 8.49 2.89
CA THR A 341 -15.80 9.84 3.42
C THR A 341 -14.40 9.95 4.01
N LYS A 342 -13.97 8.94 4.76
CA LYS A 342 -12.67 8.92 5.44
C LYS A 342 -12.18 7.49 5.69
N MET A 343 -10.93 7.20 5.37
CA MET A 343 -10.33 5.90 5.72
C MET A 343 -8.87 6.04 6.14
N SER A 344 -8.53 5.45 7.29
CA SER A 344 -7.22 5.57 7.91
C SER A 344 -6.59 4.21 8.18
N ARG A 345 -5.25 4.16 8.18
CA ARG A 345 -4.45 2.99 8.58
C ARG A 345 -4.64 1.74 7.70
N PHE A 346 -4.99 1.93 6.44
CA PHE A 346 -5.03 0.82 5.48
C PHE A 346 -3.64 0.53 4.92
N VAL A 347 -3.32 -0.75 4.78
CA VAL A 347 -2.01 -1.21 4.32
C VAL A 347 -2.17 -2.16 3.12
N ILE A 348 -1.33 -1.96 2.12
CA ILE A 348 -1.11 -2.89 1.02
C ILE A 348 0.33 -3.37 1.12
N ASP A 349 0.53 -4.68 1.20
CA ASP A 349 1.79 -5.30 1.60
C ASP A 349 2.12 -6.48 0.68
N ASP A 350 3.25 -6.46 -0.03
CA ASP A 350 3.64 -7.57 -0.92
C ASP A 350 2.55 -7.93 -1.97
N VAL A 351 2.05 -6.90 -2.66
CA VAL A 351 1.05 -7.04 -3.73
C VAL A 351 1.59 -6.50 -5.05
N GLU A 352 1.44 -7.27 -6.13
CA GLU A 352 1.68 -6.78 -7.49
C GLU A 352 0.37 -6.32 -8.16
N PHE A 353 0.33 -5.05 -8.55
CA PHE A 353 -0.66 -4.46 -9.45
C PHE A 353 -0.14 -4.53 -10.88
N LYS A 354 -0.57 -5.55 -11.62
CA LYS A 354 -0.25 -5.71 -13.03
C LYS A 354 -1.34 -5.05 -13.89
N CYS A 355 -1.21 -3.74 -14.06
CA CYS A 355 -2.19 -2.87 -14.70
C CYS A 355 -2.23 -2.98 -16.23
N ASN A 356 -1.19 -3.56 -16.86
CA ASN A 356 -1.12 -3.86 -18.29
C ASN A 356 -1.35 -2.69 -19.26
N GLY A 357 -1.24 -1.44 -18.80
CA GLY A 357 -1.54 -0.24 -19.60
C GLY A 357 -3.03 0.08 -19.70
N GLU A 358 -3.88 -0.64 -18.97
CA GLU A 358 -5.34 -0.53 -19.04
C GLU A 358 -5.93 0.25 -17.86
N ALA A 359 -5.35 0.11 -16.67
CA ALA A 359 -5.85 0.70 -15.43
C ALA A 359 -4.80 1.52 -14.67
N SER A 360 -5.27 2.39 -13.77
CA SER A 360 -4.47 2.90 -12.66
C SER A 360 -4.48 1.91 -11.49
N ALA A 361 -3.55 2.01 -10.54
CA ALA A 361 -3.47 1.01 -9.46
C ALA A 361 -4.37 1.35 -8.26
N VAL A 362 -4.07 2.41 -7.51
CA VAL A 362 -4.78 2.72 -6.26
C VAL A 362 -5.25 4.17 -6.22
N MET A 363 -6.54 4.40 -5.94
CA MET A 363 -7.05 5.72 -5.58
C MET A 363 -7.34 5.77 -4.08
N LEU A 364 -6.66 6.65 -3.35
CA LEU A 364 -6.82 6.87 -1.92
C LEU A 364 -8.21 7.46 -1.57
N PRO A 365 -8.68 7.29 -0.33
CA PRO A 365 -9.90 7.95 0.14
C PRO A 365 -9.77 9.49 0.11
N PRO A 366 -10.88 10.25 0.03
CA PRO A 366 -10.89 11.71 0.05
C PRO A 366 -10.32 12.32 1.34
N ASP A 367 -10.37 11.60 2.44
CA ASP A 367 -9.82 11.98 3.74
C ASP A 367 -9.33 10.74 4.51
N GLY A 368 -8.48 10.94 5.51
CA GLY A 368 -7.86 9.86 6.28
C GLY A 368 -6.39 10.13 6.59
N ASN A 369 -5.74 9.16 7.22
CA ASN A 369 -4.31 9.22 7.46
C ASN A 369 -3.65 7.84 7.47
N LEU A 370 -2.32 7.84 7.32
CA LEU A 370 -1.48 6.65 7.50
C LEU A 370 -1.83 5.49 6.57
N PHE A 371 -2.22 5.79 5.32
CA PHE A 371 -2.22 4.79 4.27
C PHE A 371 -0.78 4.33 4.01
N HIS A 372 -0.56 3.04 3.84
CA HIS A 372 0.78 2.49 3.66
C HIS A 372 0.78 1.49 2.52
N MET A 373 1.65 1.69 1.53
CA MET A 373 1.95 0.71 0.51
C MET A 373 3.42 0.32 0.64
N ARG A 374 3.70 -0.98 0.85
CA ARG A 374 5.07 -1.46 1.01
C ARG A 374 5.34 -2.76 0.30
N ASP A 375 6.58 -2.91 -0.15
CA ASP A 375 7.07 -4.13 -0.79
C ASP A 375 6.19 -4.54 -2.01
N CYS A 376 5.49 -3.57 -2.62
CA CYS A 376 4.55 -3.79 -3.71
C CYS A 376 5.16 -3.46 -5.07
N PHE A 377 4.53 -3.99 -6.12
CA PHE A 377 4.88 -3.73 -7.52
C PHE A 377 3.69 -3.06 -8.22
N VAL A 378 3.92 -1.92 -8.88
CA VAL A 378 2.94 -1.22 -9.71
C VAL A 378 3.45 -1.21 -11.14
N ILE A 379 2.92 -2.15 -11.93
CA ILE A 379 3.45 -2.50 -13.24
C ILE A 379 2.51 -2.03 -14.34
N LYS A 380 3.05 -1.17 -15.20
CA LYS A 380 2.37 -0.57 -16.35
C LYS A 380 1.03 0.08 -16.00
N PRO A 381 0.94 0.99 -15.01
CA PRO A 381 -0.28 1.78 -14.85
C PRO A 381 -0.53 2.59 -16.12
N LYS A 382 -1.80 2.73 -16.52
CA LYS A 382 -2.23 3.56 -17.65
C LYS A 382 -1.98 5.04 -17.33
N ASP A 383 -2.58 5.51 -16.23
CA ASP A 383 -2.52 6.92 -15.85
C ASP A 383 -1.75 7.12 -14.53
N ARG A 384 -2.14 6.43 -13.45
CA ARG A 384 -1.59 6.69 -12.11
C ARG A 384 -1.24 5.42 -11.35
N GLY A 385 -0.12 5.45 -10.61
CA GLY A 385 0.18 4.42 -9.62
C GLY A 385 -0.70 4.60 -8.38
N VAL A 386 -0.39 5.62 -7.56
CA VAL A 386 -1.19 5.96 -6.36
C VAL A 386 -1.72 7.39 -6.47
N THR A 387 -3.03 7.55 -6.43
CA THR A 387 -3.68 8.86 -6.52
C THR A 387 -4.27 9.31 -5.21
N SER A 388 -3.90 10.50 -4.76
CA SER A 388 -4.59 11.23 -3.72
C SER A 388 -5.57 12.25 -4.33
N ILE A 389 -6.85 12.10 -4.02
CA ILE A 389 -7.92 13.03 -4.48
C ILE A 389 -8.30 14.07 -3.43
N GLY A 390 -7.62 14.06 -2.29
CA GLY A 390 -7.93 14.89 -1.13
C GLY A 390 -6.88 14.69 -0.05
N GLU A 391 -7.30 14.64 1.21
CA GLU A 391 -6.40 14.67 2.37
C GLU A 391 -6.04 13.27 2.91
N GLY A 392 -6.58 12.19 2.33
CA GLY A 392 -6.28 10.81 2.73
C GLY A 392 -4.82 10.38 2.61
N CYS A 393 -3.98 11.19 1.96
CA CYS A 393 -2.53 11.01 1.90
C CYS A 393 -1.77 11.59 3.10
N GLN A 394 -2.44 12.17 4.11
CA GLN A 394 -1.79 12.65 5.33
C GLN A 394 -1.00 11.51 5.99
N GLY A 395 0.33 11.67 6.10
CA GLY A 395 1.19 10.63 6.63
C GLY A 395 1.31 9.38 5.74
N LEU A 396 1.06 9.49 4.42
CA LEU A 396 1.22 8.41 3.44
C LEU A 396 2.64 7.83 3.52
N GLN A 397 2.73 6.51 3.55
CA GLN A 397 4.01 5.78 3.50
C GLN A 397 4.07 4.94 2.24
N LEU A 398 5.08 5.21 1.40
CA LEU A 398 5.44 4.40 0.25
C LEU A 398 6.85 3.88 0.51
N ASP A 399 6.97 2.59 0.88
CA ASP A 399 8.23 1.99 1.29
C ASP A 399 8.61 0.78 0.42
N ARG A 400 9.82 0.76 -0.16
CA ARG A 400 10.36 -0.41 -0.89
C ARG A 400 9.49 -0.89 -2.06
N ASN A 401 8.75 0.01 -2.70
CA ASN A 401 7.90 -0.35 -3.84
C ASN A 401 8.64 -0.22 -5.18
N GLN A 402 8.12 -0.93 -6.18
CA GLN A 402 8.60 -0.91 -7.56
C GLN A 402 7.52 -0.32 -8.47
N PHE A 403 7.79 0.84 -9.07
CA PHE A 403 6.92 1.46 -10.06
C PHE A 403 7.55 1.34 -11.45
N MET A 404 6.82 0.77 -12.41
CA MET A 404 7.27 0.65 -13.80
C MET A 404 6.21 1.20 -14.75
N SER A 405 6.50 2.31 -15.42
CA SER A 405 5.57 2.97 -16.33
C SER A 405 5.19 2.09 -17.52
N ASN A 406 3.99 2.26 -18.08
CA ASN A 406 3.59 1.67 -19.36
C ASN A 406 4.26 2.36 -20.56
N GLU A 407 4.80 3.55 -20.35
CA GLU A 407 5.32 4.45 -21.39
C GLU A 407 6.85 4.30 -21.58
N GLN A 408 7.40 3.11 -21.27
CA GLN A 408 8.85 2.83 -21.37
C GLN A 408 9.53 3.24 -22.70
N PRO A 409 8.91 3.06 -23.88
CA PRO A 409 9.54 3.44 -25.15
C PRO A 409 9.35 4.91 -25.52
N MET A 410 8.51 5.67 -24.79
CA MET A 410 8.19 7.05 -25.13
C MET A 410 9.32 8.01 -24.73
N ARG A 411 9.41 9.12 -25.48
CA ARG A 411 10.24 10.28 -25.11
C ARG A 411 9.76 10.85 -23.79
N ALA A 412 10.66 11.34 -22.95
CA ALA A 412 10.33 11.81 -21.61
C ALA A 412 9.25 12.89 -21.64
N GLN A 413 9.33 13.85 -22.57
CA GLN A 413 8.37 14.95 -22.69
C GLN A 413 6.96 14.55 -23.17
N ASP A 414 6.80 13.34 -23.74
CA ASP A 414 5.49 12.86 -24.23
C ASP A 414 4.77 12.01 -23.18
N ARG A 415 5.45 11.65 -22.09
CA ARG A 415 4.89 10.79 -21.04
C ARG A 415 3.83 11.52 -20.24
N THR A 416 2.82 10.78 -19.79
CA THR A 416 1.70 11.30 -19.01
C THR A 416 1.40 10.47 -17.75
N THR A 417 1.95 9.26 -17.64
CA THR A 417 1.77 8.41 -16.47
C THR A 417 2.58 8.95 -15.29
N ILE A 418 1.95 9.07 -14.11
CA ILE A 418 2.59 9.57 -12.88
C ILE A 418 2.60 8.46 -11.82
N ALA A 419 3.72 8.27 -11.12
CA ALA A 419 3.80 7.19 -10.13
C ALA A 419 2.90 7.48 -8.93
N PHE A 420 2.96 8.69 -8.34
CA PHE A 420 1.98 9.10 -7.34
C PHE A 420 1.81 10.62 -7.19
N ASN A 421 0.73 11.04 -6.54
CA ASN A 421 0.56 12.43 -6.08
C ASN A 421 0.17 12.52 -4.60
N VAL A 422 0.44 13.68 -4.00
CA VAL A 422 0.17 13.99 -2.60
C VAL A 422 -0.45 15.39 -2.51
N ASN A 423 -1.47 15.57 -1.67
CA ASN A 423 -2.08 16.88 -1.38
C ASN A 423 -1.83 17.38 0.05
N LYS A 424 -1.24 16.55 0.92
CA LYS A 424 -1.19 16.78 2.37
C LYS A 424 0.14 16.29 2.99
N ASN A 425 0.37 16.65 4.25
CA ASN A 425 1.68 16.66 4.88
C ASN A 425 2.19 15.28 5.33
N ASP A 426 3.45 15.28 5.79
CA ASP A 426 4.08 14.22 6.59
C ASP A 426 4.28 12.88 5.89
N THR A 427 4.35 12.87 4.55
CA THR A 427 4.57 11.64 3.80
C THR A 427 6.00 11.12 3.95
N LYS A 428 6.14 9.79 3.95
CA LYS A 428 7.44 9.11 3.92
C LYS A 428 7.54 8.29 2.65
N ILE A 429 8.46 8.69 1.79
CA ILE A 429 8.73 8.07 0.50
C ILE A 429 10.13 7.47 0.59
N ARG A 430 10.22 6.15 0.78
CA ARG A 430 11.48 5.49 1.16
C ARG A 430 11.79 4.28 0.31
N ASP A 431 13.04 4.19 -0.14
CA ASP A 431 13.60 2.99 -0.76
C ASP A 431 12.80 2.47 -1.98
N ASN A 432 12.02 3.33 -2.65
CA ASN A 432 11.24 2.94 -3.83
C ASN A 432 12.11 3.05 -5.09
N GLN A 433 11.76 2.29 -6.12
CA GLN A 433 12.26 2.48 -7.47
C GLN A 433 11.14 2.87 -8.43
N ALA A 434 11.38 3.84 -9.32
CA ALA A 434 10.44 4.27 -10.35
C ALA A 434 11.11 4.37 -11.73
N VAL A 435 10.50 3.75 -12.75
CA VAL A 435 11.12 3.64 -14.09
C VAL A 435 10.22 4.27 -15.15
N LYS A 436 10.74 5.35 -15.76
CA LYS A 436 10.23 6.07 -16.94
C LYS A 436 8.80 6.61 -16.82
N PHE A 437 8.50 7.26 -15.71
CA PHE A 437 7.27 8.05 -15.54
C PHE A 437 7.44 9.47 -16.07
N ALA A 438 6.33 10.16 -16.33
CA ALA A 438 6.31 11.60 -16.56
C ALA A 438 6.81 12.34 -15.31
N HIS A 439 6.29 11.95 -14.15
CA HIS A 439 6.75 12.37 -12.83
C HIS A 439 6.81 11.17 -11.89
N PHE A 440 7.85 11.09 -11.07
CA PHE A 440 7.85 10.20 -9.90
C PHE A 440 6.81 10.70 -8.88
N ALA A 441 6.76 12.01 -8.63
CA ALA A 441 5.81 12.58 -7.68
C ALA A 441 5.37 14.00 -8.04
N VAL A 442 4.09 14.31 -7.79
CA VAL A 442 3.57 15.67 -7.67
C VAL A 442 3.07 15.87 -6.23
N MET A 443 3.69 16.77 -5.49
CA MET A 443 3.60 16.85 -4.04
C MET A 443 3.18 18.25 -3.58
N GLY A 444 1.94 18.36 -3.14
CA GLY A 444 1.49 19.46 -2.27
C GLY A 444 1.68 19.11 -0.79
N GLY A 445 1.47 20.11 0.07
CA GLY A 445 1.72 19.99 1.50
C GLY A 445 3.17 20.29 1.88
N SER A 446 3.55 19.90 3.08
CA SER A 446 4.89 20.11 3.66
C SER A 446 5.32 18.93 4.54
N THR A 447 6.51 19.05 5.12
CA THR A 447 7.11 18.11 6.09
C THR A 447 7.30 16.68 5.58
N HIS A 448 7.62 16.55 4.29
CA HIS A 448 7.87 15.25 3.67
C HIS A 448 9.30 14.74 3.95
N VAL A 449 9.43 13.41 3.95
CA VAL A 449 10.72 12.69 3.99
C VAL A 449 10.84 11.85 2.72
N ILE A 450 11.86 12.15 1.91
CA ILE A 450 12.14 11.47 0.64
C ILE A 450 13.56 10.93 0.71
N THR A 451 13.72 9.62 0.91
CA THR A 451 15.04 9.03 1.15
C THR A 451 15.25 7.67 0.50
N GLY A 452 16.47 7.41 0.03
CA GLY A 452 16.86 6.09 -0.51
C GLY A 452 16.14 5.67 -1.80
N ASN A 453 15.35 6.56 -2.42
CA ASN A 453 14.62 6.23 -3.63
C ASN A 453 15.51 6.28 -4.87
N HIS A 454 15.05 5.62 -5.92
CA HIS A 454 15.71 5.56 -7.21
C HIS A 454 14.71 5.81 -8.32
N TRP A 455 14.76 6.95 -9.00
CA TRP A 455 13.89 7.17 -10.17
C TRP A 455 14.67 7.48 -11.44
N TYR A 456 14.30 6.75 -12.50
CA TYR A 456 14.88 6.85 -13.84
C TYR A 456 13.88 7.49 -14.78
N GLN A 457 14.24 8.60 -15.42
CA GLN A 457 13.35 9.26 -16.39
C GLN A 457 13.97 9.47 -17.76
N GLY A 458 15.15 8.89 -18.00
CA GLY A 458 15.81 8.93 -19.30
C GLY A 458 15.00 8.32 -20.44
N ASP A 459 15.43 8.66 -21.64
CA ASP A 459 14.95 8.13 -22.91
C ASP A 459 16.14 8.00 -23.87
N THR A 460 15.87 7.73 -25.14
CA THR A 460 16.89 7.57 -26.18
C THR A 460 17.13 8.83 -27.01
N GLU A 461 16.52 9.96 -26.64
CA GLU A 461 16.60 11.19 -27.44
C GLU A 461 17.97 11.87 -27.28
N PRO A 462 18.58 12.34 -28.39
CA PRO A 462 19.77 13.18 -28.33
C PRO A 462 19.44 14.57 -27.82
N ASN A 463 20.23 15.09 -26.89
CA ASN A 463 19.94 16.33 -26.17
C ASN A 463 18.50 16.35 -25.63
N GLY A 464 18.07 15.21 -25.08
CA GLY A 464 16.67 15.00 -24.77
C GLY A 464 16.13 15.98 -23.73
N ILE A 465 14.91 16.45 -23.96
CA ILE A 465 14.18 17.30 -23.04
C ILE A 465 13.73 16.42 -21.86
N ARG A 466 13.87 16.93 -20.63
CA ARG A 466 13.48 16.22 -19.42
C ARG A 466 12.31 16.91 -18.74
N GLN A 467 11.57 16.14 -17.96
CA GLN A 467 10.50 16.62 -17.10
C GLN A 467 10.95 16.56 -15.63
N ALA A 468 10.19 17.19 -14.75
CA ALA A 468 10.39 17.06 -13.31
C ALA A 468 10.26 15.59 -12.90
N GLY A 469 11.10 15.14 -11.99
CA GLY A 469 10.89 13.87 -11.29
C GLY A 469 10.00 14.07 -10.08
N ILE A 470 10.33 15.07 -9.27
CA ILE A 470 9.50 15.51 -8.16
C ILE A 470 9.11 16.96 -8.40
N VAL A 471 7.83 17.24 -8.27
CA VAL A 471 7.26 18.58 -8.27
C VAL A 471 6.77 18.88 -6.86
N PHE A 472 7.29 19.92 -6.23
CA PHE A 472 6.66 20.51 -5.05
C PHE A 472 5.78 21.67 -5.48
N THR A 473 4.50 21.60 -5.15
CA THR A 473 3.51 22.63 -5.51
C THR A 473 3.20 23.59 -4.37
N GLY A 474 3.81 23.38 -3.20
CA GLY A 474 3.74 24.25 -2.03
C GLY A 474 5.00 25.09 -1.82
N ILE A 475 4.83 26.14 -1.02
CA ILE A 475 5.90 27.00 -0.50
C ILE A 475 6.27 26.58 0.94
N ASN A 476 7.47 27.00 1.40
CA ASN A 476 7.98 26.71 2.75
C ASN A 476 7.77 25.24 3.21
N LEU A 477 8.48 24.32 2.56
CA LEU A 477 8.21 22.89 2.57
C LEU A 477 8.64 22.15 3.84
N VAL A 478 9.66 22.63 4.57
CA VAL A 478 10.28 21.91 5.71
C VAL A 478 10.54 20.41 5.38
N THR A 479 11.05 20.15 4.17
CA THR A 479 11.14 18.82 3.56
C THR A 479 12.61 18.41 3.35
N SER A 480 12.86 17.10 3.38
CA SER A 480 14.19 16.55 3.12
C SER A 480 14.19 15.56 1.96
N ILE A 481 15.19 15.71 1.08
CA ILE A 481 15.55 14.81 -0.01
C ILE A 481 16.96 14.30 0.27
N ASN A 482 17.07 13.07 0.76
CA ASN A 482 18.32 12.52 1.29
C ASN A 482 18.71 11.19 0.62
N GLY A 483 19.92 11.08 0.09
CA GLY A 483 20.48 9.78 -0.32
C GLY A 483 19.71 9.07 -1.45
N ASN A 484 19.10 9.82 -2.37
CA ASN A 484 18.37 9.27 -3.51
C ASN A 484 19.25 9.17 -4.77
N TYR A 485 18.86 8.32 -5.72
CA TYR A 485 19.38 8.30 -7.08
C TYR A 485 18.36 8.93 -8.03
N ILE A 486 18.76 10.04 -8.66
CA ILE A 486 17.93 10.95 -9.42
C ILE A 486 18.47 11.00 -10.84
N ASP A 487 17.76 10.37 -11.78
CA ASP A 487 18.27 10.16 -13.13
C ASP A 487 17.39 10.80 -14.19
N ASN A 488 18.01 11.66 -15.00
CA ASN A 488 17.42 12.32 -16.17
C ASN A 488 16.13 13.08 -15.83
N SER A 489 16.12 13.76 -14.70
CA SER A 489 14.98 14.57 -14.24
C SER A 489 15.44 15.66 -13.28
N PHE A 490 14.54 16.60 -13.01
CA PHE A 490 14.80 17.69 -12.09
C PHE A 490 13.82 17.70 -10.92
N ILE A 491 14.24 18.32 -9.83
CA ILE A 491 13.36 18.68 -8.72
C ILE A 491 12.82 20.07 -9.03
N GLU A 492 11.50 20.21 -9.06
CA GLU A 492 10.83 21.49 -9.30
C GLU A 492 10.19 22.02 -8.01
N LEU A 493 10.44 23.28 -7.72
CA LEU A 493 9.80 24.06 -6.66
C LEU A 493 8.86 25.06 -7.32
N THR A 494 7.56 24.95 -7.07
CA THR A 494 6.55 25.85 -7.64
C THR A 494 5.41 26.10 -6.66
N ASN A 495 4.56 27.09 -6.95
CA ASN A 495 3.35 27.42 -6.20
C ASN A 495 2.11 27.38 -7.11
N GLU A 496 2.07 26.45 -8.06
CA GLU A 496 0.94 26.27 -8.98
C GLU A 496 -0.40 25.87 -8.31
N HIS A 497 -0.39 25.59 -7.00
CA HIS A 497 -1.58 25.32 -6.19
C HIS A 497 -1.95 26.48 -5.26
N ASP A 498 -1.39 27.66 -5.50
CA ASP A 498 -1.74 28.88 -4.77
C ASP A 498 -2.79 29.68 -5.53
N ALA A 499 -3.88 30.09 -4.86
CA ALA A 499 -4.93 30.90 -5.47
C ALA A 499 -4.52 32.37 -5.69
N GLN A 500 -3.48 32.83 -5.01
CA GLN A 500 -2.93 34.17 -5.14
C GLN A 500 -1.41 34.10 -5.23
N PRO A 501 -0.84 33.68 -6.38
CA PRO A 501 0.57 33.27 -6.48
C PRO A 501 1.63 34.33 -6.14
N ASP A 502 1.27 35.62 -6.10
CA ASP A 502 2.15 36.69 -5.65
C ASP A 502 2.42 36.58 -4.14
N LEU A 503 3.67 36.77 -3.71
CA LEU A 503 4.11 36.55 -2.31
C LEU A 503 3.22 37.20 -1.24
N GLY A 504 2.65 38.39 -1.48
CA GLY A 504 1.75 39.05 -0.52
C GLY A 504 2.26 39.07 0.93
N VAL A 505 1.55 38.36 1.81
CA VAL A 505 1.87 38.21 3.26
C VAL A 505 2.21 36.77 3.67
N GLU A 506 2.32 35.85 2.71
CA GLU A 506 2.64 34.46 2.98
C GLU A 506 4.16 34.20 3.10
N PHE A 507 4.53 32.94 3.33
CA PHE A 507 5.92 32.54 3.26
C PHE A 507 6.39 32.44 1.81
N THR A 508 7.70 32.38 1.62
CA THR A 508 8.30 32.21 0.30
C THR A 508 8.76 30.77 0.09
N PHE A 509 9.29 30.43 -1.09
CA PHE A 509 9.99 29.16 -1.30
C PHE A 509 11.08 28.92 -0.26
N GLY A 510 11.03 27.78 0.44
CA GLY A 510 12.02 27.53 1.46
C GLY A 510 11.87 26.24 2.24
N GLY A 511 12.79 26.04 3.18
CA GLY A 511 12.80 24.88 4.07
C GLY A 511 13.07 23.56 3.36
N LEU A 512 13.83 23.56 2.27
CA LEU A 512 14.18 22.34 1.52
C LEU A 512 15.64 21.99 1.75
N THR A 513 15.88 20.72 2.11
CA THR A 513 17.23 20.14 2.23
C THR A 513 17.42 19.05 1.20
N ILE A 514 18.45 19.17 0.37
CA ILE A 514 18.82 18.22 -0.69
C ILE A 514 20.24 17.76 -0.37
N VAL A 515 20.36 16.58 0.25
CA VAL A 515 21.62 16.12 0.86
C VAL A 515 22.02 14.74 0.35
N GLY A 516 23.28 14.57 -0.05
CA GLY A 516 23.86 13.24 -0.29
C GLY A 516 23.24 12.46 -1.46
N ASN A 517 22.60 13.12 -2.43
CA ASN A 517 21.96 12.47 -3.56
C ASN A 517 22.93 12.27 -4.73
N ASN A 518 22.64 11.25 -5.55
CA ASN A 518 23.27 11.01 -6.84
C ASN A 518 22.39 11.59 -7.95
N PHE A 519 22.86 12.64 -8.61
CA PHE A 519 22.20 13.26 -9.75
C PHE A 519 22.91 12.86 -11.05
N ILE A 520 22.21 12.09 -11.88
CA ILE A 520 22.70 11.62 -13.17
C ILE A 520 21.87 12.25 -14.28
N SER A 521 22.51 12.63 -15.37
CA SER A 521 21.85 12.90 -16.64
C SER A 521 22.60 12.20 -17.76
N ILE A 522 21.87 11.79 -18.82
CA ILE A 522 22.44 11.10 -19.97
C ILE A 522 21.89 11.77 -21.23
N ASN A 523 22.79 12.26 -22.09
CA ASN A 523 22.44 12.81 -23.40
C ASN A 523 21.35 13.91 -23.32
N VAL A 524 21.42 14.75 -22.30
CA VAL A 524 20.52 15.91 -22.11
C VAL A 524 21.08 17.14 -22.80
N ALA A 525 20.22 18.10 -23.13
CA ALA A 525 20.67 19.39 -23.63
C ALA A 525 21.51 20.16 -22.60
N PRO A 526 22.49 21.00 -23.00
CA PRO A 526 23.35 21.73 -22.07
C PRO A 526 22.59 22.62 -21.08
N TRP A 527 21.45 23.18 -21.49
CA TRP A 527 20.60 24.01 -20.63
C TRP A 527 19.74 23.21 -19.63
N PHE A 528 19.84 21.88 -19.59
CA PHE A 528 19.18 21.08 -18.55
C PHE A 528 19.65 21.49 -17.14
N ARG A 529 18.78 21.42 -16.15
CA ARG A 529 19.06 21.72 -14.74
C ARG A 529 18.49 20.61 -13.89
N TRP A 530 19.12 20.29 -12.75
CA TRP A 530 18.58 19.30 -11.80
C TRP A 530 17.67 19.93 -10.74
N ILE A 531 17.76 21.24 -10.52
CA ILE A 531 16.97 21.97 -9.53
C ILE A 531 16.34 23.19 -10.20
N VAL A 532 15.02 23.27 -10.22
CA VAL A 532 14.29 24.37 -10.88
C VAL A 532 13.37 25.02 -9.85
N VAL A 533 13.44 26.35 -9.73
CA VAL A 533 12.47 27.15 -8.97
C VAL A 533 11.62 27.92 -9.96
N LYS A 534 10.30 27.70 -9.94
CA LYS A 534 9.34 28.28 -10.88
C LYS A 534 8.23 29.01 -10.12
N PRO A 535 8.43 30.29 -9.78
CA PRO A 535 7.41 31.12 -9.15
C PRO A 535 6.27 31.41 -10.13
N TYR A 536 5.03 31.12 -9.73
CA TYR A 536 3.83 31.49 -10.49
C TYR A 536 3.35 32.92 -10.20
N GLY A 537 3.95 33.57 -9.20
CA GLY A 537 3.74 35.00 -8.93
C GLY A 537 5.00 35.68 -8.42
N SER A 538 4.92 37.00 -8.38
CA SER A 538 6.03 37.91 -8.13
C SER A 538 6.37 38.06 -6.63
N GLY A 539 7.54 38.64 -6.36
CA GLY A 539 7.99 38.97 -5.00
C GLY A 539 8.63 37.81 -4.24
N HIS A 540 8.39 36.56 -4.66
CA HIS A 540 8.97 35.34 -4.08
C HIS A 540 10.49 35.32 -4.15
N SER A 541 11.12 34.75 -3.13
CA SER A 541 12.55 34.51 -2.97
C SER A 541 12.82 33.09 -2.47
N VAL A 542 14.09 32.72 -2.28
CA VAL A 542 14.46 31.42 -1.69
C VAL A 542 15.03 31.63 -0.29
N GLN A 543 14.51 30.89 0.69
CA GLN A 543 14.99 30.87 2.06
C GLN A 543 15.26 29.46 2.57
N GLY A 544 16.43 29.20 3.16
CA GLY A 544 16.67 27.91 3.83
C GLY A 544 16.68 26.74 2.85
N LEU A 545 17.31 26.94 1.69
CA LEU A 545 17.60 25.90 0.72
C LEU A 545 19.04 25.44 0.92
N HIS A 546 19.21 24.15 1.18
CA HIS A 546 20.52 23.55 1.42
C HIS A 546 20.76 22.43 0.42
N VAL A 547 21.71 22.64 -0.50
CA VAL A 547 22.14 21.65 -1.50
C VAL A 547 23.55 21.21 -1.12
N ILE A 548 23.66 20.11 -0.38
CA ILE A 548 24.90 19.75 0.32
C ILE A 548 25.34 18.31 0.01
N GLY A 549 26.61 18.12 -0.34
CA GLY A 549 27.18 16.77 -0.43
C GLY A 549 26.61 15.90 -1.56
N ASN A 550 26.02 16.50 -2.59
CA ASN A 550 25.46 15.77 -3.73
C ASN A 550 26.51 15.53 -4.81
N SER A 551 26.33 14.47 -5.61
CA SER A 551 27.17 14.20 -6.78
C SER A 551 26.38 14.43 -8.05
N PHE A 552 26.80 15.41 -8.86
CA PHE A 552 26.22 15.72 -10.17
C PHE A 552 27.10 15.18 -11.29
N ARG A 553 26.50 14.45 -12.22
CA ARG A 553 27.22 13.86 -13.35
C ARG A 553 26.38 13.86 -14.62
N ALA A 554 26.86 14.59 -15.63
CA ALA A 554 26.36 14.47 -16.99
C ALA A 554 27.17 13.42 -17.77
N LEU A 555 26.46 12.48 -18.40
CA LEU A 555 27.02 11.44 -19.26
C LEU A 555 26.65 11.72 -20.72
N ASN A 556 27.58 11.45 -21.63
CA ASN A 556 27.40 11.66 -23.08
C ASN A 556 26.95 13.09 -23.43
N GLY A 557 27.56 14.07 -22.78
CA GLY A 557 27.25 15.50 -22.93
C GLY A 557 27.78 16.28 -21.74
N THR A 558 27.57 17.59 -21.78
CA THR A 558 27.83 18.51 -20.68
C THR A 558 26.53 19.21 -20.31
N VAL A 559 26.40 19.58 -19.03
CA VAL A 559 25.33 20.43 -18.53
C VAL A 559 25.95 21.75 -18.09
N ASP A 560 25.30 22.87 -18.38
CA ASP A 560 25.90 24.17 -18.09
C ASP A 560 25.97 24.41 -16.57
N ARG A 561 24.87 24.15 -15.87
CA ARG A 561 24.67 24.49 -14.46
C ARG A 561 23.68 23.53 -13.80
N ILE A 562 23.66 23.42 -12.46
CA ILE A 562 22.76 22.48 -11.78
C ILE A 562 21.38 23.03 -11.45
N GLU A 563 21.21 24.34 -11.44
CA GLU A 563 19.99 25.00 -10.99
C GLU A 563 19.60 26.22 -11.84
N GLU A 564 18.30 26.53 -11.81
CA GLU A 564 17.73 27.69 -12.51
C GLU A 564 16.51 28.25 -11.77
N ALA A 565 16.31 29.56 -11.92
CA ALA A 565 15.04 30.22 -11.63
C ALA A 565 14.27 30.36 -12.95
N ASP A 566 13.25 29.52 -13.15
CA ASP A 566 12.39 29.57 -14.33
C ASP A 566 11.50 30.82 -14.24
N THR A 567 11.74 31.75 -15.16
CA THR A 567 11.08 33.06 -15.23
C THR A 567 9.83 33.07 -16.12
N THR A 568 9.33 31.91 -16.55
CA THR A 568 8.15 31.79 -17.42
C THR A 568 6.95 32.59 -16.88
N PHE A 569 6.77 32.63 -15.56
CA PHE A 569 5.69 33.37 -14.91
C PHE A 569 6.20 34.58 -14.12
N ALA A 570 7.17 34.39 -13.22
CA ALA A 570 7.74 35.47 -12.44
C ALA A 570 9.20 35.21 -12.02
N PRO A 571 10.03 36.25 -11.89
CA PRO A 571 11.40 36.12 -11.40
C PRO A 571 11.47 36.00 -9.88
N LEU A 572 12.59 35.47 -9.38
CA LEU A 572 12.93 35.51 -7.96
C LEU A 572 13.40 36.90 -7.52
N ASN A 573 13.02 37.29 -6.31
CA ASN A 573 13.54 38.45 -5.60
C ASN A 573 14.85 38.09 -4.87
N PHE A 574 15.97 38.24 -5.57
CA PHE A 574 17.30 38.00 -5.03
C PHE A 574 17.65 38.90 -3.83
N GLY A 575 16.98 40.05 -3.69
CA GLY A 575 17.14 40.97 -2.57
C GLY A 575 16.62 40.43 -1.24
N LEU A 576 15.81 39.36 -1.25
CA LEU A 576 15.24 38.72 -0.07
C LEU A 576 15.79 37.32 0.20
N MET A 577 16.61 36.77 -0.70
CA MET A 577 17.24 35.47 -0.49
C MET A 577 18.13 35.45 0.76
N ARG A 578 18.01 34.37 1.54
CA ARG A 578 18.74 34.17 2.79
C ARG A 578 18.89 32.68 3.13
N ASN A 579 19.97 32.32 3.82
CA ASN A 579 20.23 30.94 4.24
C ASN A 579 20.19 29.95 3.05
N VAL A 580 20.86 30.30 1.96
CA VAL A 580 20.99 29.44 0.77
C VAL A 580 22.42 28.93 0.71
N SER A 581 22.60 27.62 0.85
CA SER A 581 23.93 27.00 0.83
C SER A 581 24.04 25.93 -0.26
N PHE A 582 25.18 25.98 -0.96
CA PHE A 582 25.56 25.05 -2.02
C PHE A 582 27.00 24.63 -1.70
N GLU A 583 27.14 23.53 -0.96
CA GLU A 583 28.39 23.16 -0.29
C GLU A 583 28.74 21.69 -0.53
N ASN A 584 30.04 21.39 -0.67
CA ASN A 584 30.56 20.03 -0.77
C ASN A 584 29.93 19.18 -1.90
N ASN A 585 29.38 19.82 -2.94
CA ASN A 585 28.85 19.12 -4.10
C ASN A 585 29.99 18.76 -5.07
N THR A 586 29.89 17.61 -5.70
CA THR A 586 30.83 17.15 -6.73
C THR A 586 30.23 17.36 -8.11
N PHE A 587 30.98 17.96 -9.03
CA PHE A 587 30.55 18.28 -10.39
C PHE A 587 31.37 17.52 -11.43
N ASN A 588 30.71 16.73 -12.28
CA ASN A 588 31.34 16.02 -13.38
C ASN A 588 30.61 16.37 -14.69
N ASN A 589 31.33 16.92 -15.66
CA ASN A 589 30.76 17.46 -16.91
C ASN A 589 29.69 18.53 -16.67
N VAL A 590 29.87 19.34 -15.61
CA VAL A 590 29.10 20.56 -15.37
C VAL A 590 30.03 21.75 -15.56
N THR A 591 29.71 22.66 -16.49
CA THR A 591 30.67 23.70 -16.93
C THR A 591 30.74 24.89 -15.98
N GLN A 592 29.64 25.22 -15.29
CA GLN A 592 29.53 26.32 -14.34
C GLN A 592 29.10 25.78 -12.98
N TRP A 593 29.98 25.91 -11.99
CA TRP A 593 29.75 25.37 -10.65
C TRP A 593 28.95 26.35 -9.82
N SER A 594 28.00 25.84 -9.04
CA SER A 594 27.19 26.66 -8.16
C SER A 594 27.57 26.42 -6.71
N MET A 595 27.95 27.50 -6.02
CA MET A 595 28.63 27.46 -4.73
C MET A 595 28.12 28.59 -3.83
N SER A 596 27.84 28.30 -2.57
CA SER A 596 27.46 29.33 -1.59
C SER A 596 27.81 28.83 -0.19
N PRO A 597 28.79 29.46 0.50
CA PRO A 597 29.54 30.65 0.08
C PRO A 597 30.50 30.39 -1.11
N VAL A 598 30.62 31.36 -2.01
CA VAL A 598 31.63 31.33 -3.07
C VAL A 598 32.99 31.67 -2.48
N THR A 599 34.03 30.92 -2.85
CA THR A 599 35.43 31.17 -2.45
C THR A 599 36.27 31.30 -3.70
N LEU A 600 36.90 32.47 -3.89
CA LEU A 600 37.77 32.80 -5.02
C LEU A 600 39.07 33.39 -4.50
N GLU A 601 40.16 33.11 -5.22
CA GLU A 601 41.43 33.81 -5.08
C GLU A 601 41.40 35.06 -5.97
N HIS A 602 41.92 36.18 -5.47
CA HIS A 602 42.07 37.42 -6.26
C HIS A 602 43.50 37.93 -6.12
N ASN A 603 44.15 38.13 -7.27
CA ASN A 603 45.45 38.75 -7.36
C ASN A 603 45.30 40.12 -8.02
N GLU A 604 45.51 41.19 -7.24
CA GLU A 604 45.57 42.54 -7.76
C GLU A 604 47.02 42.90 -8.09
N VAL A 605 47.35 42.97 -9.37
CA VAL A 605 48.70 43.32 -9.83
C VAL A 605 48.91 44.82 -9.99
N SER A 606 47.84 45.60 -9.89
CA SER A 606 47.88 47.04 -10.08
C SER A 606 47.71 47.77 -8.75
N ASN A 607 48.57 48.75 -8.49
CA ASN A 607 48.57 49.50 -7.23
C ASN A 607 47.31 50.38 -7.12
N GLN A 608 46.26 49.86 -6.49
CA GLN A 608 44.93 50.45 -6.44
C GLN A 608 44.32 50.36 -5.05
N GLN A 609 43.43 51.29 -4.72
CA GLN A 609 42.67 51.25 -3.46
C GLN A 609 41.46 50.30 -3.53
N ASN A 610 40.96 50.04 -4.74
CA ASN A 610 39.67 49.38 -4.93
C ASN A 610 39.86 48.08 -5.70
N TRP A 611 39.89 46.96 -4.99
CA TRP A 611 39.99 45.65 -5.63
C TRP A 611 38.57 45.12 -5.83
N THR A 612 38.14 44.96 -7.08
CA THR A 612 36.78 44.52 -7.41
C THR A 612 36.81 43.11 -7.98
N LEU A 613 36.06 42.21 -7.34
CA LEU A 613 35.96 40.80 -7.69
C LEU A 613 34.53 40.50 -8.15
N ASP A 614 34.39 39.71 -9.20
CA ASP A 614 33.09 39.23 -9.68
C ASP A 614 32.84 37.78 -9.26
N PHE A 615 31.67 37.53 -8.70
CA PHE A 615 31.24 36.22 -8.24
C PHE A 615 30.11 35.63 -9.11
N ALA A 616 29.65 36.34 -10.14
CA ALA A 616 28.49 35.97 -10.97
C ALA A 616 28.47 34.50 -11.42
N PRO A 617 29.58 33.92 -11.92
CA PRO A 617 29.56 32.54 -12.41
C PRO A 617 29.19 31.50 -11.35
N TYR A 618 29.35 31.80 -10.06
CA TYR A 618 29.24 30.79 -9.00
C TYR A 618 28.02 30.95 -8.10
N LEU A 619 27.43 32.15 -8.05
CA LEU A 619 26.33 32.47 -7.14
C LEU A 619 25.05 31.73 -7.55
N PRO A 620 24.43 30.92 -6.66
CA PRO A 620 23.26 30.12 -7.00
C PRO A 620 22.13 30.92 -7.66
N PHE A 621 21.48 30.33 -8.67
CA PHE A 621 20.38 30.94 -9.44
C PHE A 621 20.73 32.28 -10.12
N ASP A 622 22.01 32.50 -10.46
CA ASP A 622 22.51 33.79 -10.96
C ASP A 622 22.17 34.96 -10.01
N GLY A 623 22.16 34.67 -8.71
CA GLY A 623 21.75 35.60 -7.67
C GLY A 623 22.81 36.66 -7.32
N TRP A 624 22.51 37.45 -6.28
CA TRP A 624 23.37 38.55 -5.85
C TRP A 624 24.45 38.13 -4.83
N ALA A 625 25.55 38.87 -4.78
CA ALA A 625 26.56 38.77 -3.72
C ALA A 625 26.01 39.39 -2.41
N ARG A 626 25.25 38.61 -1.64
CA ARG A 626 24.46 39.09 -0.50
C ARG A 626 25.26 39.33 0.78
N LYS A 627 26.35 38.59 1.00
CA LYS A 627 27.16 38.65 2.22
C LYS A 627 28.61 38.28 1.92
N VAL A 628 29.55 39.01 2.53
CA VAL A 628 30.96 38.61 2.58
C VAL A 628 31.18 37.90 3.91
N VAL A 629 31.64 36.65 3.86
CA VAL A 629 31.82 35.81 5.04
C VAL A 629 33.24 35.90 5.61
N SER A 630 34.23 36.08 4.74
CA SER A 630 35.65 36.18 5.12
C SER A 630 36.44 36.90 4.04
N VAL A 631 37.53 37.55 4.43
CA VAL A 631 38.60 38.06 3.56
C VAL A 631 39.90 37.70 4.27
N VAL A 632 40.76 36.92 3.60
CA VAL A 632 42.03 36.46 4.16
C VAL A 632 43.12 36.76 3.15
N SER A 633 44.18 37.43 3.60
CA SER A 633 45.37 37.66 2.77
C SER A 633 46.19 36.38 2.68
N GLU A 634 46.46 35.91 1.47
CA GLU A 634 47.48 34.90 1.22
C GLU A 634 48.82 35.58 0.93
N GLY A 635 49.72 35.54 1.91
CA GLY A 635 50.99 36.26 1.85
C GLY A 635 50.89 37.74 2.24
N GLN A 636 51.98 38.47 1.98
CA GLN A 636 52.11 39.88 2.35
C GLN A 636 51.52 40.78 1.25
N ILE A 637 50.67 41.73 1.63
CA ILE A 637 50.20 42.79 0.73
C ILE A 637 51.23 43.93 0.72
N THR A 638 51.61 44.41 -0.47
CA THR A 638 52.60 45.49 -0.63
C THR A 638 52.10 46.57 -1.58
N SER A 639 52.51 47.81 -1.37
CA SER A 639 52.28 48.90 -2.33
C SER A 639 53.26 48.87 -3.50
N ASN A 640 53.10 49.77 -4.47
CA ASN A 640 54.04 49.96 -5.58
C ASN A 640 55.48 50.31 -5.16
N THR A 641 55.70 50.76 -3.92
CA THR A 641 57.04 51.02 -3.37
C THR A 641 57.66 49.78 -2.70
N GLY A 642 56.96 48.64 -2.70
CA GLY A 642 57.36 47.43 -1.97
C GLY A 642 57.13 47.50 -0.46
N GLY A 643 56.52 48.59 0.03
CA GLY A 643 56.17 48.76 1.43
C GLY A 643 55.03 47.84 1.83
N ARG A 644 55.17 47.19 2.99
CA ARG A 644 54.10 46.35 3.58
C ARG A 644 52.85 47.18 3.88
N VAL A 645 51.67 46.66 3.53
CA VAL A 645 50.38 47.22 3.90
C VAL A 645 49.71 46.31 4.93
N ASP A 646 49.57 46.82 6.17
CA ASP A 646 49.04 46.07 7.30
C ASP A 646 47.55 46.30 7.57
N ALA A 647 46.95 47.27 6.90
CA ALA A 647 45.54 47.61 7.11
C ALA A 647 44.61 46.55 6.51
N MET A 648 43.44 46.35 7.12
CA MET A 648 42.39 45.49 6.56
C MET A 648 41.41 46.34 5.72
N PRO A 649 41.01 45.91 4.51
CA PRO A 649 40.02 46.64 3.72
C PRO A 649 38.62 46.47 4.31
N TYR A 650 37.74 47.45 4.07
CA TYR A 650 36.30 47.23 4.26
C TYR A 650 35.66 46.71 2.97
N THR A 651 34.63 45.87 3.11
CA THR A 651 33.95 45.26 1.97
C THR A 651 32.72 46.06 1.56
N GLN A 652 32.53 46.23 0.26
CA GLN A 652 31.32 46.75 -0.34
C GLN A 652 30.74 45.67 -1.25
N LYS A 653 29.52 45.22 -0.97
CA LYS A 653 28.83 44.14 -1.68
C LYS A 653 27.78 44.68 -2.65
N GLN A 654 27.26 43.81 -3.52
CA GLN A 654 26.19 44.13 -4.48
C GLN A 654 26.60 45.25 -5.45
N ILE A 655 27.83 45.17 -5.95
CA ILE A 655 28.39 46.08 -6.94
C ILE A 655 28.16 45.53 -8.35
N GLY A 656 28.18 46.42 -9.34
CA GLY A 656 27.93 46.10 -10.74
C GLY A 656 26.42 46.01 -11.07
N PRO A 657 26.07 45.92 -12.37
CA PRO A 657 24.69 45.84 -12.81
C PRO A 657 23.96 44.61 -12.27
N ASP A 658 24.65 43.47 -12.16
CA ASP A 658 24.08 42.19 -11.69
C ASP A 658 24.18 42.01 -10.17
N LYS A 659 24.77 42.97 -9.46
CA LYS A 659 25.01 42.93 -8.00
C LYS A 659 25.77 41.67 -7.54
N SER A 660 26.55 41.08 -8.44
CA SER A 660 27.39 39.91 -8.21
C SER A 660 28.79 40.27 -7.70
N GLN A 661 29.18 41.55 -7.74
CA GLN A 661 30.54 41.96 -7.43
C GLN A 661 30.69 42.38 -5.96
N VAL A 662 31.89 42.13 -5.42
CA VAL A 662 32.35 42.65 -4.12
C VAL A 662 33.60 43.48 -4.36
N ARG A 663 33.65 44.66 -3.74
CA ARG A 663 34.82 45.53 -3.72
C ARG A 663 35.48 45.52 -2.34
N LEU A 664 36.78 45.30 -2.30
CA LEU A 664 37.63 45.56 -1.14
C LEU A 664 38.19 46.97 -1.27
N ASN A 665 37.97 47.79 -0.24
CA ASN A 665 38.37 49.20 -0.23
C ASN A 665 39.51 49.37 0.78
N TRP A 666 40.72 49.56 0.26
CA TRP A 666 41.94 49.76 1.01
C TRP A 666 42.17 51.24 1.33
N PRO A 667 42.78 51.56 2.49
CA PRO A 667 43.06 52.96 2.85
C PRO A 667 44.14 53.60 1.99
N VAL A 668 45.02 52.79 1.39
CA VAL A 668 46.09 53.22 0.50
C VAL A 668 46.10 52.32 -0.74
N PRO A 669 46.62 52.79 -1.89
CA PRO A 669 46.86 51.92 -3.02
C PRO A 669 47.82 50.80 -2.66
N CYS A 670 47.45 49.56 -2.99
CA CYS A 670 48.27 48.37 -2.84
C CYS A 670 47.99 47.36 -3.93
#